data_AF-A0AAN8ET45-F1
#
_entry.id   AF-A0AAN8ET45-F1
#
_cell.length_a   1.000
_cell.length_b   1.000
_cell.length_c   1.000
_cell.angle_alpha   90.00
_cell.angle_beta   90.00
_cell.angle_gamma   90.00
#
_symmetry.space_group_name_H-M   'P 1'
#
loop_
_entity.id
_entity.type
_entity.pdbx_description
1 polymer ?
#
loop_
_entity_poly.entity_id
_entity_poly.type
_entity_poly.pdbx_seq_one_letter_code
_entity_poly.pdbx_strand_id
1 'polypeptide(L)'
;MFASAGRLVFSEMGLAVHLFLAVALAFSAYIAYVSYLLPVEEVRVEENGWFGTGELQPDDVTIHPFEVNVTPDALQDLKERLERSRITHSHLEDSDDFWYGFNSDELEVHFIHEPAAKGYRKVLPLLMVHGWPGNVYEFYKIIPMLTNPKKHGIDSDVSNLISQAQKRVLITWKAIRWVMVLIVGRSSFTRVQMEFRFLTSSPVLPSILLSLRYFEGTALNDSPIGLAAYILEKFSTWTKLDHRSLRDGGLTKKFTRDELLTIVMIYWLNGNIVSSQRFYREFFLDDRNNALQKYVVYSFFIDSRRIAEYKAVFGSSNCTLLWTERDVRQNATGASVRRLLSDSVTSKELSDEQRNAVQSAILCNDYILIEGFPGSGKTTTVVAMLRCLLEMNRSVLLAANTHSALDNVLAKLRKHTNDSKILRIGNSGSVHHSVADLTLESKINSANEDKYTAARKILKDTPLVASTCHYVPRDVLFSWRKFDYCIIDEASMVLEPVILSAIAAGSRFVLVGDAHQLSPLVQNRKCSEEGMSVSLFERLQVHTEAKHSLESQYRMNSTIAKLSSNLFYENRLRCANEDVARACLSSSANFKSSSSENGLTNMSPLRVLVTGAAGQIGYSLVLQIAKGDVFGKDTPIVLVLLDIPPMATALEGVEYELQDCALANLKGVECVTTEKEAFTGIDYAFLVGAMPRKEGMERKDLLAANVKIFKSQGKALADFAKPTTKVIVVGNPANTNAFICAKYAAPKIPARNFSAMTRLDHNRATAQLAMKAGVSVGDVKNVIIWGNHSSTQFPDVKHAVVTKGGQDVDAYSAVNDTAFLQGPFISTIQKRGAVIIQKRKLSSAMSAAKAACDHIHDWHFGTKPGEWISMAVPSDGSYGIPNGLMFSFPVMIDGATKEWKIVQGLPLDDFAKSKLAETQKELEEERDDALKACDAASM
;
A
#
# COMPACT_ATOMS: atom_id res chain seq x y z
N MET A 1 59.17 22.48 16.64
CA MET A 1 58.28 23.53 16.11
C MET A 1 56.78 23.17 16.16
N PHE A 2 56.36 22.18 16.99
CA PHE A 2 54.94 21.79 17.13
C PHE A 2 54.39 21.92 18.58
N ALA A 3 55.18 22.45 19.52
CA ALA A 3 54.73 22.66 20.91
C ALA A 3 54.22 24.09 21.19
N SER A 4 54.30 25.01 20.22
CA SER A 4 53.92 26.42 20.38
C SER A 4 52.61 26.83 19.69
N ALA A 5 52.01 25.97 18.85
CA ALA A 5 50.77 26.29 18.14
C ALA A 5 49.48 25.94 18.94
N GLY A 6 49.56 24.98 19.88
CA GLY A 6 48.39 24.54 20.66
C GLY A 6 48.00 25.47 21.82
N ARG A 7 48.87 26.39 22.24
CA ARG A 7 48.60 27.32 23.36
C ARG A 7 47.90 28.61 22.97
N LEU A 8 47.76 28.93 21.67
CA LEU A 8 47.13 30.18 21.23
C LEU A 8 45.63 30.06 20.88
N VAL A 9 45.09 28.85 20.69
CA VAL A 9 43.68 28.67 20.31
C VAL A 9 42.76 28.46 21.52
N PHE A 10 43.32 28.07 22.68
CA PHE A 10 42.52 27.80 23.89
C PHE A 10 42.31 29.02 24.81
N SER A 11 42.97 30.15 24.59
CA SER A 11 42.85 31.33 25.47
C SER A 11 41.78 32.35 25.05
N GLU A 12 41.15 32.22 23.88
CA GLU A 12 40.19 33.21 23.35
C GLU A 12 38.74 32.70 23.27
N MET A 13 38.45 31.46 23.67
CA MET A 13 37.07 30.96 23.66
C MET A 13 36.32 31.43 24.91
N GLY A 14 35.49 32.46 24.75
CA GLY A 14 34.71 33.07 25.84
C GLY A 14 33.87 32.06 26.64
N LEU A 15 33.56 32.42 27.88
CA LEU A 15 32.87 31.60 28.89
C LEU A 15 31.59 30.90 28.36
N ALA A 16 30.90 31.52 27.41
CA ALA A 16 29.69 30.99 26.78
C ALA A 16 29.94 29.70 25.97
N VAL A 17 31.08 29.57 25.29
CA VAL A 17 31.38 28.37 24.48
C VAL A 17 31.77 27.19 25.37
N HIS A 18 32.46 27.46 26.47
CA HIS A 18 32.76 26.46 27.50
C HIS A 18 31.48 25.96 28.18
N LEU A 19 30.54 26.87 28.48
CA LEU A 19 29.25 26.49 29.05
C LEU A 19 28.41 25.67 28.05
N PHE A 20 28.43 26.03 26.77
CA PHE A 20 27.72 25.29 25.73
C PHE A 20 28.27 23.87 25.54
N LEU A 21 29.60 23.71 25.50
CA LEU A 21 30.24 22.40 25.42
C LEU A 21 29.97 21.54 26.65
N ALA A 22 29.96 22.13 27.85
CA ALA A 22 29.64 21.42 29.08
C ALA A 22 28.18 20.96 29.13
N VAL A 23 27.23 21.79 28.70
CA VAL A 23 25.80 21.42 28.60
C VAL A 23 25.58 20.37 27.53
N ALA A 24 26.26 20.46 26.38
CA ALA A 24 26.18 19.46 25.33
C ALA A 24 26.70 18.09 25.81
N LEU A 25 27.83 18.05 26.50
CA LEU A 25 28.38 16.83 27.10
C LEU A 25 27.46 16.24 28.18
N ALA A 26 26.90 17.09 29.05
CA ALA A 26 25.95 16.65 30.07
C ALA A 26 24.65 16.10 29.45
N PHE A 27 24.18 16.70 28.36
CA PHE A 27 23.00 16.24 27.64
C PHE A 27 23.26 14.92 26.89
N SER A 28 24.42 14.77 26.25
CA SER A 28 24.83 13.51 25.62
C SER A 28 25.00 12.39 26.65
N ALA A 29 25.57 12.68 27.82
CA ALA A 29 25.68 11.72 28.92
C ALA A 29 24.31 11.34 29.50
N TYR A 30 23.38 12.30 29.60
CA TYR A 30 22.00 12.03 30.03
C TYR A 30 21.24 11.16 29.02
N ILE A 31 21.37 11.41 27.73
CA ILE A 31 20.77 10.55 26.69
C ILE A 31 21.37 9.15 26.77
N ALA A 32 22.69 9.02 26.88
CA ALA A 32 23.33 7.72 27.04
C ALA A 32 22.84 6.99 28.31
N TYR A 33 22.67 7.70 29.42
CA TYR A 33 22.14 7.16 30.68
C TYR A 33 20.69 6.68 30.55
N VAL A 34 19.81 7.49 29.93
CA VAL A 34 18.40 7.15 29.69
C VAL A 34 18.28 5.95 28.74
N SER A 35 19.13 5.88 27.70
CA SER A 35 19.14 4.79 26.73
C SER A 35 19.71 3.46 27.28
N TYR A 36 20.55 3.49 28.31
CA TYR A 36 21.17 2.28 28.87
C TYR A 36 20.48 1.71 30.13
N LEU A 37 19.73 2.54 30.87
CA LEU A 37 19.19 2.16 32.19
C LEU A 37 17.66 2.09 32.27
N LEU A 38 16.92 2.49 31.23
CA LEU A 38 15.50 2.18 31.14
C LEU A 38 15.33 0.81 30.47
N PRO A 39 14.86 -0.23 31.18
CA PRO A 39 14.50 -1.48 30.54
C PRO A 39 13.37 -1.21 29.54
N VAL A 40 13.56 -1.62 28.30
CA VAL A 40 12.46 -1.77 27.34
C VAL A 40 11.57 -2.86 27.91
N GLU A 41 10.34 -2.52 28.30
CA GLU A 41 9.35 -3.52 28.65
C GLU A 41 9.11 -4.39 27.41
N GLU A 42 9.59 -5.64 27.45
CA GLU A 42 9.25 -6.63 26.43
C GLU A 42 7.72 -6.81 26.45
N VAL A 43 7.09 -6.49 25.34
CA VAL A 43 5.71 -6.90 25.07
C VAL A 43 5.72 -8.42 25.03
N ARG A 44 5.22 -9.06 26.10
CA ARG A 44 5.02 -10.51 26.14
C ARG A 44 3.94 -10.86 25.12
N VAL A 45 4.36 -11.37 23.97
CA VAL A 45 3.47 -12.08 23.05
C VAL A 45 3.12 -13.39 23.72
N GLU A 46 1.86 -13.56 24.12
CA GLU A 46 1.37 -14.88 24.52
C GLU A 46 1.49 -15.85 23.32
N GLU A 47 1.75 -17.13 23.57
CA GLU A 47 2.04 -18.17 22.56
C GLU A 47 0.95 -18.35 21.47
N ASN A 48 -0.18 -17.63 21.58
CA ASN A 48 -1.32 -17.64 20.67
C ASN A 48 -1.27 -16.56 19.56
N GLY A 49 -0.25 -15.69 19.52
CA GLY A 49 -0.03 -14.78 18.38
C GLY A 49 -1.02 -13.62 18.26
N TRP A 50 -1.65 -13.22 19.36
CA TRP A 50 -2.64 -12.13 19.42
C TRP A 50 -2.03 -10.81 19.95
N PHE A 51 -2.38 -9.68 19.32
CA PHE A 51 -1.82 -8.36 19.67
C PHE A 51 -2.90 -7.31 20.04
N GLY A 52 -4.17 -7.73 20.21
CA GLY A 52 -5.27 -6.86 20.63
C GLY A 52 -5.51 -6.88 22.14
N THR A 53 -6.08 -5.80 22.71
CA THR A 53 -6.40 -5.70 24.15
C THR A 53 -7.68 -6.47 24.56
N GLY A 54 -8.05 -7.53 23.84
CA GLY A 54 -9.28 -8.32 24.04
C GLY A 54 -9.09 -9.80 23.71
N GLU A 55 -10.13 -10.62 23.64
CA GLU A 55 -10.01 -12.01 23.16
C GLU A 55 -10.06 -12.08 21.62
N LEU A 56 -9.30 -13.01 21.02
CA LEU A 56 -9.20 -13.21 19.56
C LEU A 56 -10.56 -13.59 18.97
N GLN A 57 -11.13 -12.72 18.13
CA GLN A 57 -12.40 -12.96 17.44
C GLN A 57 -12.14 -13.69 16.11
N PRO A 58 -12.95 -14.68 15.69
CA PRO A 58 -12.73 -15.42 14.45
C PRO A 58 -13.10 -14.62 13.18
N ASP A 59 -12.34 -14.82 12.09
CA ASP A 59 -12.57 -14.18 10.78
C ASP A 59 -13.86 -14.64 10.08
N ASP A 60 -14.56 -13.70 9.43
CA ASP A 60 -15.76 -13.97 8.61
C ASP A 60 -15.39 -14.31 7.16
N VAL A 61 -15.81 -15.50 6.72
CA VAL A 61 -15.41 -16.17 5.46
C VAL A 61 -16.53 -16.23 4.42
N THR A 62 -17.59 -15.42 4.55
CA THR A 62 -18.76 -15.52 3.67
C THR A 62 -18.70 -14.67 2.37
N ILE A 63 -19.05 -15.29 1.23
CA ILE A 63 -19.03 -14.69 -0.13
C ILE A 63 -20.44 -14.20 -0.54
N HIS A 64 -20.56 -12.95 -0.98
CA HIS A 64 -21.82 -12.32 -1.43
C HIS A 64 -21.96 -12.33 -2.97
N PRO A 65 -23.08 -12.81 -3.56
CA PRO A 65 -23.28 -12.80 -5.01
C PRO A 65 -23.77 -11.44 -5.53
N PHE A 66 -23.39 -11.10 -6.77
CA PHE A 66 -23.89 -9.94 -7.54
C PHE A 66 -24.24 -10.37 -8.97
N GLU A 67 -25.23 -9.71 -9.59
CA GLU A 67 -25.65 -9.96 -10.96
C GLU A 67 -25.27 -8.77 -11.85
N VAL A 68 -24.60 -9.02 -12.97
CA VAL A 68 -24.10 -7.99 -13.88
C VAL A 68 -25.03 -7.89 -15.08
N ASN A 69 -25.80 -6.81 -15.16
CA ASN A 69 -26.66 -6.52 -16.31
C ASN A 69 -25.93 -5.54 -17.24
N VAL A 70 -25.36 -6.05 -18.34
CA VAL A 70 -24.56 -5.24 -19.28
C VAL A 70 -25.47 -4.69 -20.37
N THR A 71 -25.59 -3.37 -20.44
CA THR A 71 -26.36 -2.69 -21.50
C THR A 71 -25.68 -2.84 -22.86
N PRO A 72 -26.43 -2.81 -23.99
CA PRO A 72 -25.85 -2.90 -25.33
C PRO A 72 -24.74 -1.86 -25.60
N ASP A 73 -24.87 -0.66 -25.01
CA ASP A 73 -23.87 0.40 -25.10
C ASP A 73 -22.60 0.09 -24.29
N ALA A 74 -22.73 -0.54 -23.11
CA ALA A 74 -21.59 -1.04 -22.34
C ALA A 74 -20.88 -2.19 -23.07
N LEU A 75 -21.61 -3.00 -23.84
CA LEU A 75 -21.08 -4.05 -24.70
C LEU A 75 -20.36 -3.48 -25.93
N GLN A 76 -20.87 -2.39 -26.50
CA GLN A 76 -20.25 -1.68 -27.62
C GLN A 76 -18.98 -0.93 -27.19
N ASP A 77 -19.02 -0.26 -26.03
CA ASP A 77 -17.86 0.36 -25.38
C ASP A 77 -16.82 -0.69 -24.95
N LEU A 78 -17.26 -1.87 -24.48
CA LEU A 78 -16.36 -2.99 -24.21
C LEU A 78 -15.70 -3.52 -25.50
N LYS A 79 -16.44 -3.63 -26.61
CA LYS A 79 -15.87 -4.02 -27.91
C LYS A 79 -14.88 -2.98 -28.44
N GLU A 80 -15.21 -1.69 -28.37
CA GLU A 80 -14.30 -0.62 -28.78
C GLU A 80 -13.05 -0.54 -27.88
N ARG A 81 -13.19 -0.79 -26.58
CA ARG A 81 -12.06 -0.89 -25.65
C ARG A 81 -11.23 -2.14 -25.87
N LEU A 82 -11.83 -3.28 -26.21
CA LEU A 82 -11.10 -4.51 -26.56
C LEU A 82 -10.33 -4.34 -27.88
N GLU A 83 -10.96 -3.77 -28.91
CA GLU A 83 -10.33 -3.49 -30.21
C GLU A 83 -9.23 -2.42 -30.14
N ARG A 84 -9.33 -1.49 -29.18
CA ARG A 84 -8.31 -0.45 -28.93
C ARG A 84 -7.38 -0.76 -27.75
N SER A 85 -7.55 -1.90 -27.07
CA SER A 85 -6.72 -2.25 -25.92
C SER A 85 -5.31 -2.63 -26.39
N ARG A 86 -4.30 -1.99 -25.81
CA ARG A 86 -2.96 -2.57 -25.76
C ARG A 86 -2.98 -3.55 -24.60
N ILE A 87 -2.87 -4.84 -24.90
CA ILE A 87 -2.77 -5.91 -23.90
C ILE A 87 -1.61 -5.55 -22.97
N THR A 88 -1.97 -5.12 -21.76
CA THR A 88 -1.08 -4.96 -20.61
C THR A 88 -1.56 -6.03 -19.65
N HIS A 89 -0.72 -7.04 -19.43
CA HIS A 89 -1.05 -8.13 -18.52
C HIS A 89 -1.27 -7.59 -17.10
N SER A 90 -2.33 -8.05 -16.44
CA SER A 90 -2.59 -7.83 -15.02
C SER A 90 -1.76 -8.78 -14.15
N HIS A 91 -1.53 -8.34 -12.93
CA HIS A 91 -0.62 -8.85 -11.90
C HIS A 91 -0.85 -10.29 -11.47
N LEU A 92 0.25 -10.89 -11.00
CA LEU A 92 0.27 -12.12 -10.22
C LEU A 92 -0.30 -11.91 -8.83
N GLU A 93 -1.11 -12.87 -8.41
CA GLU A 93 -1.55 -13.05 -7.03
C GLU A 93 -0.36 -12.81 -6.06
N ASP A 94 -0.59 -12.00 -5.02
CA ASP A 94 0.29 -11.69 -3.88
C ASP A 94 1.48 -10.72 -4.08
N SER A 95 1.29 -9.57 -4.75
CA SER A 95 2.27 -8.46 -4.69
C SER A 95 1.62 -7.12 -4.29
N ASP A 96 1.38 -6.95 -2.99
CA ASP A 96 0.73 -5.77 -2.42
C ASP A 96 1.58 -4.50 -2.35
N ASP A 97 2.76 -4.40 -2.99
CA ASP A 97 3.52 -3.14 -3.03
C ASP A 97 4.44 -3.01 -4.27
N PHE A 98 3.86 -2.89 -5.46
CA PHE A 98 4.61 -2.33 -6.59
C PHE A 98 3.75 -1.39 -7.44
N TRP A 99 3.59 -0.16 -6.95
CA TRP A 99 3.12 0.95 -7.76
C TRP A 99 4.16 1.29 -8.82
N TYR A 100 3.73 1.49 -10.06
CA TYR A 100 4.54 2.15 -11.08
C TYR A 100 4.68 3.64 -10.69
N GLY A 101 5.57 3.90 -9.76
CA GLY A 101 5.88 5.19 -9.16
C GLY A 101 7.25 5.09 -8.50
N PHE A 102 8.04 6.14 -8.61
CA PHE A 102 9.35 6.25 -7.97
C PHE A 102 9.23 6.00 -6.46
N ASN A 103 9.94 5.00 -5.94
CA ASN A 103 10.00 4.73 -4.49
C ASN A 103 11.03 5.66 -3.85
N SER A 104 10.56 6.70 -3.14
CA SER A 104 11.42 7.66 -2.42
C SER A 104 12.09 7.07 -1.18
N ASP A 105 11.63 5.91 -0.72
CA ASP A 105 12.10 5.28 0.52
C ASP A 105 13.24 4.28 0.24
N GLU A 106 13.38 3.81 -1.01
CA GLU A 106 14.50 2.95 -1.45
C GLU A 106 15.67 3.70 -2.12
N LEU A 107 15.48 4.96 -2.52
CA LEU A 107 16.55 5.83 -3.00
C LEU A 107 16.92 6.82 -1.92
N GLU A 108 18.13 6.69 -1.34
CA GLU A 108 18.69 7.73 -0.48
C GLU A 108 18.86 9.04 -1.27
N VAL A 109 17.87 9.93 -1.18
CA VAL A 109 17.93 11.26 -1.79
C VAL A 109 18.72 12.18 -0.87
N HIS A 110 19.92 12.57 -1.29
CA HIS A 110 20.71 13.55 -0.56
C HIS A 110 20.21 14.98 -0.84
N PHE A 111 19.79 15.68 0.22
CA PHE A 111 19.36 17.07 0.13
C PHE A 111 20.54 18.03 0.27
N ILE A 112 20.75 18.88 -0.74
CA ILE A 112 21.73 19.98 -0.68
C ILE A 112 20.96 21.30 -0.71
N HIS A 113 21.08 22.09 0.35
CA HIS A 113 20.45 23.40 0.44
C HIS A 113 21.47 24.50 0.17
N GLU A 114 21.37 25.16 -0.99
CA GLU A 114 22.17 26.33 -1.36
C GLU A 114 21.26 27.56 -1.54
N PRO A 115 21.49 28.67 -0.81
CA PRO A 115 20.63 29.84 -0.87
C PRO A 115 20.76 30.59 -2.20
N ALA A 116 19.61 31.01 -2.76
CA ALA A 116 19.57 31.81 -3.99
C ALA A 116 20.11 33.24 -3.78
N ALA A 117 20.64 33.85 -4.84
CA ALA A 117 21.12 35.23 -4.80
C ALA A 117 20.00 36.26 -4.49
N LYS A 118 20.37 37.41 -3.90
CA LYS A 118 19.42 38.47 -3.54
C LYS A 118 18.74 39.05 -4.80
N GLY A 119 17.40 39.17 -4.76
CA GLY A 119 16.59 39.79 -5.82
C GLY A 119 15.64 38.84 -6.56
N TYR A 120 15.77 37.52 -6.39
CA TYR A 120 14.84 36.54 -6.92
C TYR A 120 13.64 36.33 -5.96
N ARG A 121 12.41 36.46 -6.48
CA ARG A 121 11.17 36.44 -5.66
C ARG A 121 10.58 35.03 -5.44
N LYS A 122 11.02 34.03 -6.21
CA LYS A 122 10.52 32.65 -6.15
C LYS A 122 11.69 31.68 -6.31
N VAL A 123 11.83 30.76 -5.36
CA VAL A 123 12.86 29.72 -5.34
C VAL A 123 12.17 28.37 -5.51
N LEU A 124 12.71 27.50 -6.36
CA LEU A 124 12.15 26.19 -6.67
C LEU A 124 13.17 25.10 -6.33
N PRO A 125 12.75 23.98 -5.72
CA PRO A 125 13.63 22.83 -5.49
C PRO A 125 13.99 22.15 -6.81
N LEU A 126 15.22 21.66 -6.92
CA LEU A 126 15.76 21.00 -8.12
C LEU A 126 16.23 19.58 -7.76
N LEU A 127 15.72 18.57 -8.48
CA LEU A 127 16.22 17.20 -8.41
C LEU A 127 17.27 17.00 -9.52
N MET A 128 18.51 16.71 -9.13
CA MET A 128 19.64 16.50 -10.03
C MET A 128 20.06 15.03 -10.02
N VAL A 129 20.07 14.39 -11.20
CA VAL A 129 20.37 12.95 -11.36
C VAL A 129 21.60 12.79 -12.25
N HIS A 130 22.58 11.98 -11.84
CA HIS A 130 23.79 11.71 -12.64
C HIS A 130 23.71 10.34 -13.33
N GLY A 131 24.42 10.21 -14.45
CA GLY A 131 24.59 8.94 -15.17
C GLY A 131 26.07 8.58 -15.28
N TRP A 132 26.36 7.30 -15.49
CA TRP A 132 27.74 6.80 -15.56
C TRP A 132 28.57 7.48 -16.69
N PRO A 133 29.87 7.79 -16.46
CA PRO A 133 30.66 7.52 -15.25
C PRO A 133 30.62 8.62 -14.17
N GLY A 134 29.66 9.56 -14.24
CA GLY A 134 29.57 10.69 -13.31
C GLY A 134 28.98 10.34 -11.94
N ASN A 135 29.20 11.23 -10.96
CA ASN A 135 28.66 11.12 -9.61
C ASN A 135 28.23 12.49 -9.03
N VAL A 136 27.54 12.48 -7.87
CA VAL A 136 26.95 13.67 -7.21
C VAL A 136 27.97 14.79 -6.91
N TYR A 137 29.26 14.48 -6.74
CA TYR A 137 30.32 15.48 -6.51
C TYR A 137 30.42 16.50 -7.65
N GLU A 138 30.10 16.09 -8.87
CA GLU A 138 30.13 16.97 -10.04
C GLU A 138 29.10 18.11 -9.94
N PHE A 139 28.01 17.91 -9.19
CA PHE A 139 26.96 18.92 -9.00
C PHE A 139 27.40 20.07 -8.10
N TYR A 140 28.33 19.86 -7.16
CA TYR A 140 28.86 20.93 -6.31
C TYR A 140 29.48 22.09 -7.09
N LYS A 141 29.99 21.84 -8.30
CA LYS A 141 30.55 22.89 -9.18
C LYS A 141 29.48 23.69 -9.93
N ILE A 142 28.31 23.08 -10.16
CA ILE A 142 27.21 23.65 -10.97
C ILE A 142 26.19 24.38 -10.08
N ILE A 143 25.99 23.91 -8.84
CA ILE A 143 25.04 24.48 -7.89
C ILE A 143 25.18 26.01 -7.75
N PRO A 144 26.38 26.61 -7.59
CA PRO A 144 26.54 28.08 -7.50
C PRO A 144 26.14 28.83 -8.78
N MET A 145 26.28 28.19 -9.95
CA MET A 145 25.90 28.78 -11.24
C MET A 145 24.38 28.76 -11.43
N LEU A 146 23.69 27.78 -10.86
CA LEU A 146 22.22 27.69 -10.89
C LEU A 146 21.56 28.62 -9.87
N THR A 147 22.21 28.86 -8.72
CA THR A 147 21.70 29.77 -7.68
C THR A 147 22.02 31.24 -7.95
N ASN A 148 23.01 31.54 -8.80
CA ASN A 148 23.33 32.91 -9.25
C ASN A 148 23.84 32.99 -10.71
N PRO A 149 23.00 32.74 -11.72
CA PRO A 149 23.42 32.66 -13.13
C PRO A 149 24.06 33.95 -13.66
N LYS A 150 23.52 35.11 -13.25
CA LYS A 150 24.01 36.44 -13.69
C LYS A 150 25.44 36.72 -13.26
N LYS A 151 25.83 36.34 -12.03
CA LYS A 151 27.20 36.52 -11.52
C LYS A 151 28.21 35.66 -12.28
N HIS A 152 27.75 34.57 -12.88
CA HIS A 152 28.56 33.64 -13.67
C HIS A 152 28.47 33.89 -15.19
N GLY A 153 27.93 35.05 -15.61
CA GLY A 153 27.93 35.47 -17.03
C GLY A 153 26.93 34.74 -17.92
N ILE A 154 25.92 34.07 -17.34
CA ILE A 154 24.87 33.36 -18.09
C ILE A 154 23.74 34.35 -18.43
N ASP A 155 23.49 34.54 -19.73
CA ASP A 155 22.61 35.57 -20.28
C ASP A 155 21.11 35.36 -19.94
N SER A 156 20.32 36.44 -19.96
CA SER A 156 18.94 36.45 -19.43
C SER A 156 18.00 35.50 -20.16
N ASP A 157 18.23 35.24 -21.45
CA ASP A 157 17.37 34.37 -22.25
C ASP A 157 17.58 32.89 -21.92
N VAL A 158 18.82 32.48 -21.59
CA VAL A 158 19.12 31.14 -21.07
C VAL A 158 18.60 30.99 -19.65
N SER A 159 18.69 32.04 -18.83
CA SER A 159 18.09 32.05 -17.49
C SER A 159 16.55 31.91 -17.54
N ASN A 160 15.90 32.51 -18.54
CA ASN A 160 14.47 32.35 -18.80
C ASN A 160 14.15 30.95 -19.34
N LEU A 161 15.02 30.36 -20.18
CA LEU A 161 14.87 28.98 -20.67
C LEU A 161 14.97 27.95 -19.53
N ILE A 162 15.89 28.14 -18.59
CA ILE A 162 16.00 27.32 -17.37
C ILE A 162 14.73 27.45 -16.51
N SER A 163 14.18 28.66 -16.39
CA SER A 163 12.91 28.90 -15.71
C SER A 163 11.69 28.29 -16.42
N GLN A 164 11.71 28.17 -17.76
CA GLN A 164 10.62 27.55 -18.54
C GLN A 164 10.74 26.01 -18.60
N ALA A 165 11.96 25.46 -18.65
CA ALA A 165 12.21 24.01 -18.58
C ALA A 165 11.78 23.42 -17.23
N GLN A 166 11.78 24.21 -16.15
CA GLN A 166 11.27 23.81 -14.83
C GLN A 166 9.75 23.54 -14.79
N LYS A 167 8.98 23.85 -15.84
CA LYS A 167 7.56 23.44 -15.96
C LYS A 167 7.36 22.09 -16.66
N ARG A 168 8.40 21.47 -17.24
CA ARG A 168 8.33 20.15 -17.91
C ARG A 168 9.63 19.35 -17.73
N VAL A 169 9.62 18.47 -16.73
CA VAL A 169 10.45 17.24 -16.55
C VAL A 169 11.99 17.37 -16.46
N LEU A 170 12.54 16.72 -15.42
CA LEU A 170 13.84 16.04 -15.30
C LEU A 170 14.94 16.49 -16.31
N ILE A 171 15.83 17.39 -15.90
CA ILE A 171 17.01 17.74 -16.69
C ILE A 171 18.02 16.58 -16.62
N THR A 172 18.00 15.71 -17.63
CA THR A 172 19.16 14.89 -18.01
C THR A 172 20.06 15.70 -18.95
N TRP A 173 21.37 15.52 -18.82
CA TRP A 173 22.50 16.16 -19.54
C TRP A 173 22.53 15.97 -21.09
N LYS A 174 21.38 15.93 -21.77
CA LYS A 174 21.28 15.70 -23.23
C LYS A 174 21.64 16.90 -24.10
N ALA A 175 21.60 18.14 -23.60
CA ALA A 175 21.73 19.33 -24.46
C ALA A 175 23.17 19.76 -24.82
N ILE A 176 24.18 19.47 -23.99
CA ILE A 176 25.58 19.89 -24.25
C ILE A 176 26.35 18.85 -25.08
N ARG A 177 25.87 17.60 -25.19
CA ARG A 177 26.52 16.56 -26.00
C ARG A 177 26.39 16.79 -27.51
N TRP A 178 25.40 17.55 -27.97
CA TRP A 178 25.16 17.81 -29.40
C TRP A 178 26.20 18.75 -30.05
N VAL A 179 26.93 19.55 -29.27
CA VAL A 179 27.94 20.48 -29.81
C VAL A 179 29.32 19.82 -29.99
N MET A 180 29.61 18.69 -29.33
CA MET A 180 30.90 17.99 -29.50
C MET A 180 30.89 16.83 -30.51
N VAL A 181 29.72 16.37 -30.97
CA VAL A 181 29.61 15.23 -31.90
C VAL A 181 29.59 15.65 -33.38
N LEU A 182 29.54 16.95 -33.67
CA LEU A 182 29.51 17.47 -35.05
C LEU A 182 30.88 17.73 -35.69
N ILE A 183 31.99 17.39 -35.03
CA ILE A 183 33.33 17.52 -35.62
C ILE A 183 34.07 16.17 -35.48
N VAL A 184 34.54 15.67 -36.62
CA VAL A 184 35.31 14.42 -36.86
C VAL A 184 34.46 13.18 -37.17
N GLY A 185 34.10 13.08 -38.46
CA GLY A 185 33.71 11.82 -39.08
C GLY A 185 34.90 11.05 -39.67
N ARG A 186 34.64 9.74 -39.86
CA ARG A 186 35.22 8.78 -40.82
C ARG A 186 36.62 8.18 -40.58
N SER A 187 36.56 6.85 -40.49
CA SER A 187 37.41 5.83 -41.14
C SER A 187 38.61 5.23 -40.37
N SER A 188 38.52 3.89 -40.27
CA SER A 188 39.59 2.87 -40.25
C SER A 188 40.21 2.42 -38.91
N PHE A 189 40.58 1.12 -38.92
CA PHE A 189 41.38 0.31 -37.98
C PHE A 189 40.59 -0.38 -36.85
N THR A 190 40.38 -1.71 -36.83
CA THR A 190 41.19 -2.81 -37.37
C THR A 190 42.64 -2.79 -36.90
N ARG A 191 42.89 -2.76 -35.58
CA ARG A 191 44.13 -3.23 -34.92
C ARG A 191 44.08 -2.96 -33.41
N VAL A 192 43.39 -3.81 -32.66
CA VAL A 192 43.78 -4.18 -31.29
C VAL A 192 43.38 -5.63 -31.10
N GLN A 193 44.18 -6.52 -31.69
CA GLN A 193 44.06 -7.98 -31.60
C GLN A 193 45.34 -8.59 -31.01
N MET A 194 46.08 -7.84 -30.20
CA MET A 194 47.33 -8.31 -29.60
C MET A 194 47.30 -8.07 -28.09
N GLU A 195 46.63 -8.98 -27.38
CA GLU A 195 47.11 -9.57 -26.11
C GLU A 195 46.25 -10.75 -25.56
N PHE A 196 45.39 -11.36 -26.37
CA PHE A 196 44.66 -12.60 -26.00
C PHE A 196 44.86 -13.72 -27.03
N ARG A 197 46.11 -14.02 -27.39
CA ARG A 197 46.43 -15.09 -28.37
C ARG A 197 46.56 -16.50 -27.78
N PHE A 198 46.33 -16.70 -26.48
CA PHE A 198 46.45 -18.04 -25.87
C PHE A 198 45.13 -18.83 -25.81
N LEU A 199 43.99 -18.22 -26.18
CA LEU A 199 42.65 -18.82 -26.00
C LEU A 199 41.86 -19.10 -27.30
N THR A 200 42.46 -18.95 -28.48
CA THR A 200 41.73 -18.93 -29.77
C THR A 200 41.79 -20.21 -30.61
N SER A 201 42.04 -21.38 -30.03
CA SER A 201 42.19 -22.63 -30.81
C SER A 201 40.96 -23.57 -30.80
N SER A 202 39.80 -23.17 -30.28
CA SER A 202 38.62 -24.05 -30.17
C SER A 202 37.37 -23.48 -30.88
N PRO A 203 36.67 -24.27 -31.72
CA PRO A 203 35.51 -23.82 -32.50
C PRO A 203 34.20 -23.60 -31.70
N VAL A 204 34.23 -23.73 -30.37
CA VAL A 204 33.04 -23.58 -29.49
C VAL A 204 32.77 -22.12 -29.09
N LEU A 205 33.69 -21.18 -29.36
CA LEU A 205 33.63 -19.82 -28.81
C LEU A 205 32.69 -18.77 -29.46
N PRO A 206 32.08 -18.93 -30.66
CA PRO A 206 31.15 -17.92 -31.17
C PRO A 206 29.86 -17.79 -30.33
N SER A 207 29.37 -18.89 -29.76
CA SER A 207 28.22 -18.91 -28.84
C SER A 207 28.58 -18.36 -27.46
N ILE A 208 29.87 -18.42 -27.10
CA ILE A 208 30.40 -17.86 -25.86
C ILE A 208 30.56 -16.33 -25.97
N LEU A 209 30.82 -15.77 -27.16
CA LEU A 209 30.93 -14.31 -27.34
C LEU A 209 29.59 -13.54 -27.21
N LEU A 210 28.45 -14.20 -27.45
CA LEU A 210 27.12 -13.63 -27.15
C LEU A 210 26.77 -13.69 -25.65
N SER A 211 27.32 -14.67 -24.92
CA SER A 211 27.18 -14.79 -23.47
C SER A 211 28.23 -13.94 -22.70
N LEU A 212 29.38 -13.64 -23.29
CA LEU A 212 30.48 -12.92 -22.63
C LEU A 212 30.13 -11.49 -22.20
N ARG A 213 29.19 -10.78 -22.86
CA ARG A 213 28.79 -9.43 -22.42
C ARG A 213 27.90 -9.37 -21.17
N TYR A 214 27.29 -10.50 -20.78
CA TYR A 214 26.61 -10.62 -19.48
C TYR A 214 27.54 -11.17 -18.40
N PHE A 215 28.45 -12.07 -18.77
CA PHE A 215 29.52 -12.55 -17.88
C PHE A 215 30.52 -11.45 -17.51
N GLU A 216 30.71 -10.42 -18.35
CA GLU A 216 31.61 -9.30 -18.06
C GLU A 216 31.22 -8.53 -16.79
N GLY A 217 29.94 -8.23 -16.56
CA GLY A 217 29.51 -7.53 -15.34
C GLY A 217 29.86 -8.33 -14.07
N THR A 218 29.56 -9.62 -14.08
CA THR A 218 29.84 -10.55 -12.97
C THR A 218 31.33 -10.80 -12.78
N ALA A 219 32.07 -11.02 -13.87
CA ALA A 219 33.53 -11.22 -13.85
C ALA A 219 34.30 -9.97 -13.41
N LEU A 220 33.81 -8.77 -13.74
CA LEU A 220 34.35 -7.51 -13.23
C LEU A 220 34.00 -7.31 -11.75
N ASN A 221 32.87 -7.84 -11.28
CA ASN A 221 32.53 -7.79 -9.86
C ASN A 221 33.29 -8.80 -9.01
N ASP A 222 33.83 -9.85 -9.62
CA ASP A 222 34.61 -10.90 -8.94
C ASP A 222 36.14 -10.69 -9.07
N SER A 223 36.59 -9.74 -9.90
CA SER A 223 38.01 -9.42 -10.09
C SER A 223 38.29 -7.94 -9.87
N PRO A 224 38.92 -7.53 -8.74
CA PRO A 224 39.19 -6.12 -8.47
C PRO A 224 40.21 -5.54 -9.46
N ILE A 225 41.16 -6.38 -9.93
CA ILE A 225 42.13 -6.02 -10.96
C ILE A 225 41.44 -5.92 -12.33
N GLY A 226 40.50 -6.82 -12.63
CA GLY A 226 39.68 -6.76 -13.84
C GLY A 226 38.79 -5.50 -13.87
N LEU A 227 38.15 -5.18 -12.75
CA LEU A 227 37.36 -3.96 -12.56
C LEU A 227 38.21 -2.71 -12.73
N ALA A 228 39.37 -2.66 -12.08
CA ALA A 228 40.31 -1.56 -12.18
C ALA A 228 40.77 -1.37 -13.63
N ALA A 229 41.19 -2.45 -14.29
CA ALA A 229 41.64 -2.42 -15.68
C ALA A 229 40.53 -1.89 -16.60
N TYR A 230 39.31 -2.39 -16.44
CA TYR A 230 38.15 -1.96 -17.22
C TYR A 230 37.82 -0.47 -17.00
N ILE A 231 37.67 -0.04 -15.74
CA ILE A 231 37.30 1.34 -15.39
C ILE A 231 38.39 2.31 -15.85
N LEU A 232 39.66 2.04 -15.56
CA LEU A 232 40.78 2.92 -15.91
C LEU A 232 41.03 2.97 -17.42
N GLU A 233 40.84 1.86 -18.14
CA GLU A 233 40.89 1.85 -19.60
C GLU A 233 39.81 2.76 -20.19
N LYS A 234 38.57 2.75 -19.67
CA LYS A 234 37.51 3.66 -20.16
C LYS A 234 37.79 5.12 -19.82
N PHE A 235 38.24 5.41 -18.60
CA PHE A 235 38.67 6.76 -18.19
C PHE A 235 39.83 7.30 -19.02
N SER A 236 40.72 6.45 -19.52
CA SER A 236 41.78 6.84 -20.45
C SER A 236 41.21 7.07 -21.85
N THR A 237 40.55 6.04 -22.39
CA THR A 237 40.27 5.92 -23.83
C THR A 237 39.07 6.70 -24.31
N TRP A 238 38.12 7.04 -23.43
CA TRP A 238 36.89 7.76 -23.79
C TRP A 238 36.99 9.26 -23.54
N THR A 239 38.02 9.69 -22.81
CA THR A 239 38.23 11.10 -22.47
C THR A 239 39.06 11.80 -23.54
N LYS A 240 40.11 11.14 -24.07
CA LYS A 240 40.81 11.60 -25.29
C LYS A 240 41.48 10.43 -26.00
N LEU A 241 41.24 10.27 -27.31
CA LEU A 241 41.75 9.14 -28.09
C LEU A 241 43.29 9.06 -28.10
N ASP A 242 43.97 10.20 -28.14
CA ASP A 242 45.44 10.30 -28.13
C ASP A 242 46.07 9.78 -26.83
N HIS A 243 45.30 9.65 -25.74
CA HIS A 243 45.83 9.15 -24.48
C HIS A 243 46.16 7.66 -24.52
N ARG A 244 45.62 6.90 -25.49
CA ARG A 244 45.89 5.47 -25.69
C ARG A 244 47.36 5.16 -25.96
N SER A 245 48.09 6.11 -26.55
CA SER A 245 49.51 5.95 -26.86
C SER A 245 50.44 6.43 -25.73
N LEU A 246 49.88 7.01 -24.67
CA LEU A 246 50.65 7.44 -23.50
C LEU A 246 50.81 6.26 -22.53
N ARG A 247 52.00 6.15 -21.92
CA ARG A 247 52.38 5.02 -21.05
C ARG A 247 51.42 4.78 -19.88
N ASP A 248 50.75 5.81 -19.39
CA ASP A 248 49.79 5.75 -18.28
C ASP A 248 48.33 5.97 -18.72
N GLY A 249 48.05 5.98 -20.03
CA GLY A 249 46.72 6.32 -20.53
C GLY A 249 46.31 7.77 -20.29
N GLY A 250 47.24 8.68 -20.00
CA GLY A 250 46.95 10.08 -19.70
C GLY A 250 46.13 10.31 -18.42
N LEU A 251 45.93 9.27 -17.61
CA LEU A 251 45.11 9.29 -16.39
C LEU A 251 45.71 10.21 -15.32
N THR A 252 47.04 10.17 -15.14
CA THR A 252 47.71 10.93 -14.08
C THR A 252 47.90 12.41 -14.38
N LYS A 253 47.53 12.86 -15.59
CA LYS A 253 47.59 14.28 -15.97
C LYS A 253 46.52 15.14 -15.29
N LYS A 254 45.42 14.52 -14.87
CA LYS A 254 44.25 15.21 -14.29
C LYS A 254 43.71 14.57 -13.02
N PHE A 255 44.05 13.31 -12.75
CA PHE A 255 43.64 12.62 -11.53
C PHE A 255 44.87 12.09 -10.80
N THR A 256 44.85 12.19 -9.47
CA THR A 256 45.81 11.49 -8.62
C THR A 256 45.50 9.99 -8.59
N ARG A 257 46.49 9.17 -8.22
CA ARG A 257 46.28 7.72 -8.10
C ARG A 257 45.26 7.37 -7.02
N ASP A 258 45.21 8.15 -5.94
CA ASP A 258 44.26 7.94 -4.84
C ASP A 258 42.82 8.23 -5.29
N GLU A 259 42.60 9.26 -6.12
CA GLU A 259 41.28 9.53 -6.72
C GLU A 259 40.84 8.40 -7.65
N LEU A 260 41.74 7.91 -8.51
CA LEU A 260 41.45 6.80 -9.42
C LEU A 260 41.15 5.51 -8.67
N LEU A 261 41.92 5.21 -7.62
CA LEU A 261 41.70 4.04 -6.77
C LEU A 261 40.39 4.16 -6.00
N THR A 262 40.07 5.34 -5.48
CA THR A 262 38.80 5.61 -4.78
C THR A 262 37.61 5.34 -5.71
N ILE A 263 37.68 5.77 -6.97
CA ILE A 263 36.63 5.50 -7.96
C ILE A 263 36.46 3.99 -8.18
N VAL A 264 37.55 3.25 -8.37
CA VAL A 264 37.49 1.79 -8.54
C VAL A 264 36.92 1.12 -7.29
N MET A 265 37.35 1.55 -6.10
CA MET A 265 36.90 0.98 -4.82
C MET A 265 35.42 1.22 -4.53
N ILE A 266 34.85 2.34 -4.98
CA ILE A 266 33.42 2.61 -4.83
C ILE A 266 32.57 1.58 -5.60
N TYR A 267 33.00 1.18 -6.80
CA TYR A 267 32.30 0.13 -7.56
C TYR A 267 32.57 -1.25 -7.00
N TRP A 268 33.80 -1.51 -6.52
CA TRP A 268 34.19 -2.79 -5.96
C TRP A 268 33.47 -3.10 -4.64
N LEU A 269 33.51 -2.18 -3.68
CA LEU A 269 32.92 -2.39 -2.36
C LEU A 269 31.41 -2.51 -2.40
N ASN A 270 30.76 -1.79 -3.31
CA ASN A 270 29.30 -1.75 -3.38
C ASN A 270 28.72 -2.74 -4.40
N GLY A 271 29.56 -3.46 -5.15
CA GLY A 271 29.10 -4.49 -6.09
C GLY A 271 28.29 -3.99 -7.29
N ASN A 272 28.25 -2.68 -7.52
CA ASN A 272 27.27 -2.04 -8.40
C ASN A 272 27.64 -2.03 -9.90
N ILE A 273 28.78 -2.64 -10.26
CA ILE A 273 29.21 -2.70 -11.67
C ILE A 273 28.25 -3.52 -12.54
N VAL A 274 27.64 -4.58 -11.99
CA VAL A 274 26.69 -5.45 -12.71
C VAL A 274 25.44 -4.66 -13.12
N SER A 275 24.85 -3.93 -12.17
CA SER A 275 23.69 -3.07 -12.40
C SER A 275 24.00 -1.94 -13.40
N SER A 276 25.21 -1.38 -13.33
CA SER A 276 25.67 -0.33 -14.25
C SER A 276 25.80 -0.85 -15.70
N GLN A 277 26.33 -2.07 -15.89
CA GLN A 277 26.45 -2.71 -17.21
C GLN A 277 25.08 -3.06 -17.82
N ARG A 278 24.11 -3.47 -16.98
CA ARG A 278 22.73 -3.75 -17.41
C ARG A 278 22.09 -2.51 -18.04
N PHE A 279 22.11 -1.37 -17.34
CA PHE A 279 21.58 -0.09 -17.87
C PHE A 279 22.31 0.36 -19.13
N TYR A 280 23.63 0.17 -19.21
CA TYR A 280 24.42 0.51 -20.40
C TYR A 280 23.96 -0.29 -21.63
N ARG A 281 23.70 -1.60 -21.48
CA ARG A 281 23.19 -2.45 -22.56
C ARG A 281 21.77 -2.06 -22.99
N GLU A 282 20.89 -1.83 -22.01
CA GLU A 282 19.50 -1.45 -22.27
C GLU A 282 19.41 -0.10 -23.02
N PHE A 283 20.35 0.82 -22.77
CA PHE A 283 20.37 2.15 -23.41
C PHE A 283 20.95 2.16 -24.83
N PHE A 284 21.94 1.30 -25.13
CA PHE A 284 22.59 1.26 -26.44
C PHE A 284 21.87 0.38 -27.48
N LEU A 285 20.79 -0.30 -27.10
CA LEU A 285 19.94 -1.11 -28.00
C LEU A 285 18.60 -0.44 -28.35
N ASP A 286 18.35 0.80 -27.89
CA ASP A 286 17.16 1.60 -28.28
C ASP A 286 17.34 2.17 -29.71
N ASP A 287 16.52 1.69 -30.64
CA ASP A 287 16.50 2.10 -32.05
C ASP A 287 16.23 3.60 -32.26
N ARG A 288 15.73 4.32 -31.26
CA ARG A 288 15.49 5.77 -31.37
C ARG A 288 16.76 6.62 -31.31
N ASN A 289 17.92 6.02 -31.03
CA ASN A 289 19.23 6.67 -31.13
C ASN A 289 19.98 6.34 -32.45
N ASN A 290 19.31 5.73 -33.45
CA ASN A 290 19.86 5.25 -34.72
C ASN A 290 20.24 6.34 -35.76
N ALA A 291 21.02 7.35 -35.36
CA ALA A 291 21.73 8.18 -36.35
C ALA A 291 23.08 7.55 -36.78
N LEU A 292 23.56 6.51 -36.10
CA LEU A 292 24.92 5.97 -36.27
C LEU A 292 25.01 4.54 -36.84
N GLN A 293 23.90 3.88 -37.18
CA GLN A 293 23.90 2.55 -37.81
C GLN A 293 23.48 2.56 -39.30
N LYS A 294 23.96 3.53 -40.08
CA LYS A 294 24.17 3.24 -41.51
C LYS A 294 25.45 2.39 -41.60
N TYR A 295 25.33 1.22 -42.24
CA TYR A 295 26.36 0.20 -42.53
C TYR A 295 26.65 -0.72 -41.32
N VAL A 296 26.24 -1.99 -41.24
CA VAL A 296 26.06 -3.04 -42.25
C VAL A 296 24.99 -4.02 -41.75
N VAL A 297 24.03 -4.30 -42.62
CA VAL A 297 23.08 -5.41 -42.50
C VAL A 297 23.80 -6.70 -42.89
N TYR A 298 23.73 -7.73 -42.06
CA TYR A 298 23.46 -9.07 -42.57
C TYR A 298 22.29 -9.65 -41.78
N SER A 299 21.12 -9.51 -42.39
CA SER A 299 20.00 -10.42 -42.15
C SER A 299 20.49 -11.83 -42.47
N PHE A 300 20.33 -12.76 -41.53
CA PHE A 300 20.17 -14.16 -41.88
C PHE A 300 18.90 -14.67 -41.21
N PHE A 301 17.92 -14.93 -42.07
CA PHE A 301 16.80 -15.82 -41.83
C PHE A 301 17.23 -17.00 -40.96
N ILE A 302 16.48 -17.26 -39.88
CA ILE A 302 16.53 -18.55 -39.22
C ILE A 302 15.85 -19.53 -40.18
N ASP A 303 16.68 -20.16 -41.00
CA ASP A 303 16.35 -21.30 -41.83
C ASP A 303 15.79 -22.42 -40.95
N SER A 304 14.55 -22.82 -41.24
CA SER A 304 13.84 -23.93 -40.62
C SER A 304 14.54 -25.30 -40.81
N ARG A 305 15.67 -25.35 -41.54
CA ARG A 305 16.52 -26.54 -41.67
C ARG A 305 17.50 -26.77 -40.52
N ARG A 306 17.71 -25.82 -39.60
CA ARG A 306 18.65 -26.00 -38.46
C ARG A 306 18.06 -26.56 -37.17
N ILE A 307 16.75 -26.75 -37.11
CA ILE A 307 16.12 -27.62 -36.08
C ILE A 307 16.56 -29.09 -36.28
N ALA A 308 17.00 -29.47 -37.49
CA ALA A 308 17.54 -30.79 -37.75
C ALA A 308 18.98 -31.00 -37.22
N GLU A 309 19.77 -29.94 -37.03
CA GLU A 309 21.16 -30.07 -36.50
C GLU A 309 21.20 -30.14 -34.96
N TYR A 310 20.19 -29.64 -34.25
CA TYR A 310 20.01 -29.93 -32.82
C TYR A 310 19.50 -31.34 -32.55
N LYS A 311 18.90 -32.02 -33.54
CA LYS A 311 18.61 -33.46 -33.45
C LYS A 311 19.87 -34.34 -33.50
N ALA A 312 21.03 -33.82 -33.93
CA ALA A 312 22.25 -34.60 -34.06
C ALA A 312 23.13 -34.66 -32.79
N VAL A 313 22.88 -33.79 -31.80
CA VAL A 313 23.50 -33.88 -30.45
C VAL A 313 22.60 -34.64 -29.45
N PHE A 314 21.30 -34.75 -29.74
CA PHE A 314 20.31 -35.49 -28.95
C PHE A 314 19.83 -36.78 -29.65
N GLY A 315 20.65 -37.31 -30.55
CA GLY A 315 20.38 -38.52 -31.31
C GLY A 315 20.74 -39.79 -30.55
N SER A 316 19.89 -40.23 -29.63
CA SER A 316 19.64 -41.66 -29.44
C SER A 316 18.21 -41.88 -28.97
N SER A 317 17.30 -41.85 -29.94
CA SER A 317 16.00 -42.48 -29.86
C SER A 317 16.20 -43.97 -29.57
N ASN A 318 16.06 -44.36 -28.31
CA ASN A 318 15.62 -45.69 -27.89
C ASN A 318 15.19 -45.57 -26.43
N CYS A 319 13.98 -45.03 -26.23
CA CYS A 319 13.23 -45.24 -25.00
C CYS A 319 12.77 -46.70 -24.99
N THR A 320 13.72 -47.60 -24.73
CA THR A 320 13.44 -48.99 -24.37
C THR A 320 13.58 -49.06 -22.87
N LEU A 321 12.43 -49.18 -22.20
CA LEU A 321 12.25 -49.63 -20.82
C LEU A 321 13.31 -50.64 -20.38
N LEU A 322 14.39 -50.18 -19.74
CA LEU A 322 15.29 -51.03 -18.96
C LEU A 322 15.91 -50.26 -17.78
N TRP A 323 15.05 -49.73 -16.89
CA TRP A 323 15.21 -50.15 -15.51
C TRP A 323 14.47 -51.48 -15.42
N THR A 324 15.21 -52.59 -15.39
CA THR A 324 14.57 -53.87 -15.13
C THR A 324 13.87 -53.77 -13.78
N GLU A 325 12.68 -54.36 -13.66
CA GLU A 325 11.95 -54.48 -12.39
C GLU A 325 12.83 -55.00 -11.22
N ARG A 326 14.01 -55.57 -11.49
CA ARG A 326 14.98 -56.03 -10.49
C ARG A 326 15.57 -54.93 -9.61
N ASP A 327 15.89 -53.75 -10.14
CA ASP A 327 16.56 -52.70 -9.34
C ASP A 327 15.59 -52.03 -8.35
N VAL A 328 14.31 -51.95 -8.72
CA VAL A 328 13.25 -51.51 -7.82
C VAL A 328 12.89 -52.62 -6.81
N ARG A 329 13.13 -53.90 -7.12
CA ARG A 329 12.75 -55.04 -6.26
C ARG A 329 13.74 -55.35 -5.12
N GLN A 330 14.99 -54.86 -5.13
CA GLN A 330 16.01 -55.34 -4.18
C GLN A 330 16.55 -54.36 -3.13
N ASN A 331 16.17 -53.07 -3.14
CA ASN A 331 16.59 -52.14 -2.09
C ASN A 331 15.44 -51.74 -1.15
N ALA A 332 15.69 -51.74 0.17
CA ALA A 332 14.75 -51.34 1.22
C ALA A 332 14.13 -49.93 1.00
N THR A 333 14.80 -49.09 0.21
CA THR A 333 14.35 -47.76 -0.24
C THR A 333 13.22 -47.83 -1.28
N GLY A 334 13.22 -48.79 -2.21
CA GLY A 334 12.14 -48.96 -3.19
C GLY A 334 10.84 -49.49 -2.56
N ALA A 335 10.94 -50.26 -1.48
CA ALA A 335 9.80 -50.65 -0.65
C ALA A 335 9.26 -49.46 0.18
N SER A 336 10.14 -48.58 0.69
CA SER A 336 9.76 -47.40 1.48
C SER A 336 9.13 -46.29 0.62
N VAL A 337 9.62 -46.06 -0.60
CA VAL A 337 9.02 -45.13 -1.58
C VAL A 337 7.68 -45.68 -2.08
N ARG A 338 7.58 -46.98 -2.38
CA ARG A 338 6.29 -47.60 -2.69
C ARG A 338 5.35 -47.52 -1.50
N ARG A 339 5.84 -47.74 -0.27
CA ARG A 339 5.06 -47.58 0.97
C ARG A 339 4.61 -46.13 1.16
N LEU A 340 5.42 -45.11 0.89
CA LEU A 340 4.98 -43.69 0.94
C LEU A 340 3.94 -43.38 -0.13
N LEU A 341 4.12 -43.92 -1.34
CA LEU A 341 3.18 -43.76 -2.45
C LEU A 341 1.94 -44.68 -2.34
N SER A 342 1.96 -45.71 -1.47
CA SER A 342 0.85 -46.65 -1.23
C SER A 342 0.12 -46.41 0.10
N ASP A 343 0.81 -45.94 1.13
CA ASP A 343 0.22 -45.48 2.39
C ASP A 343 -0.59 -44.19 2.12
N SER A 344 -0.15 -43.37 1.15
CA SER A 344 -0.96 -42.27 0.59
C SER A 344 -2.17 -42.74 -0.23
N VAL A 345 -2.17 -43.97 -0.75
CA VAL A 345 -3.37 -44.62 -1.36
C VAL A 345 -4.34 -45.09 -0.27
N THR A 346 -3.82 -45.49 0.89
CA THR A 346 -4.67 -45.86 2.04
C THR A 346 -5.19 -44.63 2.80
N SER A 347 -4.51 -43.48 2.72
CA SER A 347 -4.91 -42.20 3.36
C SER A 347 -5.62 -41.19 2.46
N LYS A 348 -5.85 -41.48 1.16
CA LYS A 348 -6.43 -40.54 0.16
C LYS A 348 -5.66 -39.21 0.00
N GLU A 349 -4.35 -39.16 0.32
CA GLU A 349 -3.58 -37.91 0.35
C GLU A 349 -3.24 -37.32 -1.03
N LEU A 350 -3.09 -38.14 -2.08
CA LEU A 350 -2.66 -37.71 -3.43
C LEU A 350 -3.52 -38.34 -4.53
N SER A 351 -3.80 -37.57 -5.58
CA SER A 351 -4.48 -38.05 -6.79
C SER A 351 -3.58 -38.94 -7.65
N ASP A 352 -4.18 -39.68 -8.59
CA ASP A 352 -3.42 -40.50 -9.54
C ASP A 352 -2.52 -39.65 -10.45
N GLU A 353 -3.01 -38.49 -10.88
CA GLU A 353 -2.24 -37.51 -11.68
C GLU A 353 -1.02 -37.02 -10.90
N GLN A 354 -1.21 -36.65 -9.63
CA GLN A 354 -0.14 -36.18 -8.76
C GLN A 354 0.87 -37.29 -8.48
N ARG A 355 0.40 -38.53 -8.24
CA ARG A 355 1.26 -39.70 -8.01
C ARG A 355 2.12 -40.01 -9.24
N ASN A 356 1.52 -39.99 -10.43
CA ASN A 356 2.22 -40.21 -11.68
C ASN A 356 3.28 -39.12 -11.91
N ALA A 357 2.93 -37.85 -11.65
CA ALA A 357 3.88 -36.75 -11.73
C ALA A 357 5.07 -36.92 -10.76
N VAL A 358 4.81 -37.32 -9.51
CA VAL A 358 5.89 -37.61 -8.53
C VAL A 358 6.75 -38.79 -8.97
N GLN A 359 6.15 -39.89 -9.44
CA GLN A 359 6.89 -41.05 -9.92
C GLN A 359 7.79 -40.70 -11.10
N SER A 360 7.25 -40.00 -12.09
CA SER A 360 8.02 -39.57 -13.26
C SER A 360 9.13 -38.59 -12.87
N ALA A 361 8.88 -37.68 -11.92
CA ALA A 361 9.90 -36.77 -11.41
C ALA A 361 11.04 -37.49 -10.68
N ILE A 362 10.74 -38.57 -9.94
CA ILE A 362 11.78 -39.40 -9.30
C ILE A 362 12.56 -40.20 -10.35
N LEU A 363 11.91 -40.70 -11.40
CA LEU A 363 12.50 -41.55 -12.43
C LEU A 363 13.13 -40.79 -13.60
N CYS A 364 13.03 -39.46 -13.64
CA CYS A 364 13.51 -38.69 -14.77
C CYS A 364 15.03 -38.79 -14.93
N ASN A 365 15.50 -38.78 -16.17
CA ASN A 365 16.92 -38.77 -16.48
C ASN A 365 17.48 -37.35 -16.44
N ASP A 366 16.80 -36.40 -17.10
CA ASP A 366 17.26 -35.02 -17.29
C ASP A 366 16.32 -34.03 -16.60
N TYR A 367 15.08 -33.93 -17.09
CA TYR A 367 14.09 -33.01 -16.53
C TYR A 367 12.65 -33.48 -16.70
N ILE A 368 11.76 -32.83 -15.96
CA ILE A 368 10.32 -33.00 -16.10
C ILE A 368 9.59 -31.68 -15.85
N LEU A 369 8.44 -31.52 -16.48
CA LEU A 369 7.54 -30.39 -16.31
C LEU A 369 6.25 -30.88 -15.63
N ILE A 370 5.88 -30.27 -14.53
CA ILE A 370 4.60 -30.50 -13.87
C ILE A 370 3.73 -29.27 -14.14
N GLU A 371 2.82 -29.42 -15.10
CA GLU A 371 1.83 -28.42 -15.48
C GLU A 371 0.61 -28.53 -14.57
N GLY A 372 0.56 -27.71 -13.53
CA GLY A 372 -0.54 -27.77 -12.59
C GLY A 372 -1.55 -26.66 -12.79
N PHE A 373 -2.73 -27.01 -13.28
CA PHE A 373 -3.84 -26.07 -13.46
C PHE A 373 -4.26 -25.41 -12.13
N PRO A 374 -5.03 -24.31 -12.15
CA PRO A 374 -5.48 -23.64 -10.93
C PRO A 374 -6.19 -24.59 -9.97
N GLY A 375 -5.77 -24.61 -8.70
CA GLY A 375 -6.37 -25.47 -7.68
C GLY A 375 -6.03 -26.97 -7.77
N SER A 376 -5.08 -27.38 -8.63
CA SER A 376 -4.66 -28.78 -8.82
C SER A 376 -3.76 -29.36 -7.71
N GLY A 377 -3.38 -28.54 -6.73
CA GLY A 377 -2.55 -28.96 -5.61
C GLY A 377 -1.05 -29.07 -5.93
N LYS A 378 -0.51 -28.24 -6.83
CA LYS A 378 0.94 -28.14 -7.16
C LYS A 378 1.86 -28.23 -5.94
N THR A 379 1.64 -27.39 -4.94
CA THR A 379 2.42 -27.36 -3.69
C THR A 379 2.37 -28.71 -2.96
N THR A 380 1.21 -29.38 -2.93
CA THR A 380 1.06 -30.71 -2.31
C THR A 380 1.87 -31.75 -3.07
N THR A 381 1.87 -31.70 -4.41
CA THR A 381 2.70 -32.55 -5.27
C THR A 381 4.19 -32.32 -5.01
N VAL A 382 4.63 -31.06 -4.91
CA VAL A 382 6.03 -30.71 -4.59
C VAL A 382 6.42 -31.24 -3.22
N VAL A 383 5.58 -31.07 -2.18
CA VAL A 383 5.85 -31.60 -0.83
C VAL A 383 5.95 -33.12 -0.84
N ALA A 384 5.07 -33.82 -1.54
CA ALA A 384 5.11 -35.28 -1.67
C ALA A 384 6.39 -35.76 -2.38
N MET A 385 6.80 -35.07 -3.44
CA MET A 385 8.05 -35.33 -4.15
C MET A 385 9.27 -35.11 -3.25
N LEU A 386 9.31 -33.99 -2.51
CA LEU A 386 10.39 -33.69 -1.57
C LEU A 386 10.51 -34.76 -0.47
N ARG A 387 9.38 -35.22 0.09
CA ARG A 387 9.36 -36.34 1.06
C ARG A 387 10.00 -37.60 0.49
N CYS A 388 9.63 -37.98 -0.74
CA CYS A 388 10.20 -39.17 -1.39
C CYS A 388 11.70 -39.02 -1.63
N LEU A 389 12.14 -37.87 -2.14
CA LEU A 389 13.55 -37.60 -2.42
C LEU A 389 14.42 -37.60 -1.15
N LEU A 390 13.91 -37.02 -0.05
CA LEU A 390 14.61 -37.01 1.23
C LEU A 390 14.72 -38.40 1.86
N GLU A 391 13.70 -39.25 1.71
CA GLU A 391 13.74 -40.65 2.16
C GLU A 391 14.66 -41.52 1.29
N MET A 392 14.86 -41.13 0.03
CA MET A 392 15.87 -41.71 -0.85
C MET A 392 17.29 -41.15 -0.61
N ASN A 393 17.48 -40.31 0.41
CA ASN A 393 18.73 -39.59 0.71
C ASN A 393 19.27 -38.79 -0.51
N ARG A 394 18.37 -38.24 -1.32
CA ARG A 394 18.75 -37.33 -2.41
C ARG A 394 18.89 -35.91 -1.90
N SER A 395 19.94 -35.24 -2.38
CA SER A 395 20.15 -33.82 -2.14
C SER A 395 19.30 -33.00 -3.09
N VAL A 396 18.61 -31.99 -2.56
CA VAL A 396 17.62 -31.21 -3.31
C VAL A 396 17.85 -29.72 -3.11
N LEU A 397 17.88 -28.98 -4.21
CA LEU A 397 17.68 -27.54 -4.24
C LEU A 397 16.20 -27.26 -4.56
N LEU A 398 15.47 -26.69 -3.62
CA LEU A 398 14.14 -26.13 -3.86
C LEU A 398 14.27 -24.64 -4.13
N ALA A 399 13.71 -24.16 -5.24
CA ALA A 399 13.68 -22.75 -5.56
C ALA A 399 12.30 -22.28 -6.00
N ALA A 400 12.05 -20.98 -5.88
CA ALA A 400 10.83 -20.34 -6.36
C ALA A 400 11.11 -18.88 -6.74
N ASN A 401 10.17 -18.25 -7.46
CA ASN A 401 10.27 -16.84 -7.82
C ASN A 401 10.16 -15.92 -6.59
N THR A 402 9.23 -16.23 -5.68
CA THR A 402 8.89 -15.41 -4.51
C THR A 402 9.29 -16.08 -3.19
N HIS A 403 9.40 -15.29 -2.12
CA HIS A 403 9.64 -15.80 -0.77
C HIS A 403 8.41 -16.56 -0.23
N SER A 404 7.20 -16.07 -0.48
CA SER A 404 5.94 -16.66 -0.02
C SER A 404 5.70 -18.06 -0.58
N ALA A 405 5.90 -18.27 -1.89
CA ALA A 405 5.76 -19.58 -2.52
C ALA A 405 6.71 -20.61 -1.90
N LEU A 406 7.97 -20.21 -1.70
CA LEU A 406 8.99 -21.04 -1.10
C LEU A 406 8.66 -21.41 0.36
N ASP A 407 8.31 -20.42 1.17
CA ASP A 407 8.04 -20.59 2.59
C ASP A 407 6.75 -21.40 2.82
N ASN A 408 5.75 -21.30 1.93
CA ASN A 408 4.54 -22.12 1.93
C ASN A 408 4.83 -23.61 1.70
N VAL A 409 5.76 -23.95 0.80
CA VAL A 409 6.20 -25.35 0.59
C VAL A 409 6.89 -25.87 1.85
N LEU A 410 7.79 -25.07 2.44
CA LEU A 410 8.55 -25.45 3.63
C LEU A 410 7.67 -25.65 4.86
N ALA A 411 6.70 -24.76 5.10
CA ALA A 411 5.76 -24.84 6.21
C ALA A 411 4.89 -26.11 6.16
N LYS A 412 4.57 -26.60 4.95
CA LYS A 412 3.88 -27.90 4.77
C LYS A 412 4.84 -29.07 4.93
N LEU A 413 6.05 -28.98 4.37
CA LEU A 413 7.04 -30.07 4.41
C LEU A 413 7.50 -30.39 5.85
N ARG A 414 7.73 -29.37 6.68
CA ARG A 414 8.20 -29.57 8.07
C ARG A 414 7.26 -30.40 8.95
N LYS A 415 5.97 -30.49 8.58
CA LYS A 415 5.00 -31.38 9.27
C LYS A 415 5.31 -32.87 9.07
N HIS A 416 6.10 -33.22 8.06
CA HIS A 416 6.37 -34.60 7.66
C HIS A 416 7.86 -34.95 7.64
N THR A 417 8.75 -34.03 8.04
CA THR A 417 10.19 -34.20 7.93
C THR A 417 10.88 -33.42 9.03
N ASN A 418 11.98 -33.95 9.57
CA ASN A 418 12.77 -33.29 10.60
C ASN A 418 13.42 -32.00 10.06
N ASP A 419 13.27 -30.91 10.81
CA ASP A 419 13.84 -29.59 10.50
C ASP A 419 15.36 -29.62 10.29
N SER A 420 16.08 -30.58 10.87
CA SER A 420 17.53 -30.76 10.64
C SER A 420 17.87 -31.03 9.17
N LYS A 421 16.92 -31.59 8.41
CA LYS A 421 17.09 -31.92 6.98
C LYS A 421 16.83 -30.74 6.03
N ILE A 422 16.34 -29.61 6.53
CA ILE A 422 15.88 -28.47 5.73
C ILE A 422 16.74 -27.25 6.02
N LEU A 423 17.19 -26.52 5.00
CA LEU A 423 17.91 -25.25 5.17
C LEU A 423 17.30 -24.18 4.28
N ARG A 424 16.85 -23.07 4.88
CA ARG A 424 16.37 -21.89 4.17
C ARG A 424 17.49 -20.86 4.05
N ILE A 425 17.86 -20.47 2.83
CA ILE A 425 18.89 -19.46 2.55
C ILE A 425 18.26 -18.30 1.78
N GLY A 426 18.56 -17.06 2.17
CA GLY A 426 18.03 -15.85 1.54
C GLY A 426 18.15 -14.64 2.47
N ASN A 427 17.52 -13.53 2.09
CA ASN A 427 17.39 -12.35 2.95
C ASN A 427 16.50 -12.68 4.16
N SER A 428 17.05 -12.66 5.38
CA SER A 428 16.36 -13.04 6.62
C SER A 428 15.17 -12.14 6.95
N GLY A 429 15.21 -10.85 6.59
CA GLY A 429 14.10 -9.92 6.81
C GLY A 429 12.85 -10.18 5.95
N SER A 430 12.95 -11.06 4.95
CA SER A 430 11.86 -11.38 4.02
C SER A 430 11.37 -12.84 4.18
N VAL A 431 11.78 -13.52 5.25
CA VAL A 431 11.37 -14.91 5.54
C VAL A 431 10.17 -14.91 6.47
N HIS A 432 9.15 -15.71 6.17
CA HIS A 432 7.98 -15.84 7.01
C HIS A 432 8.32 -16.45 8.39
N HIS A 433 7.73 -15.92 9.46
CA HIS A 433 8.04 -16.31 10.84
C HIS A 433 7.92 -17.82 11.09
N SER A 434 6.98 -18.50 10.43
CA SER A 434 6.74 -19.94 10.58
C SER A 434 7.86 -20.85 10.06
N VAL A 435 8.85 -20.30 9.36
CA VAL A 435 10.04 -21.04 8.86
C VAL A 435 11.36 -20.30 9.15
N ALA A 436 11.31 -19.25 9.96
CA ALA A 436 12.49 -18.44 10.30
C ALA A 436 13.56 -19.25 11.06
N ASP A 437 13.14 -20.26 11.81
CA ASP A 437 14.02 -21.21 12.51
C ASP A 437 14.78 -22.15 11.55
N LEU A 438 14.32 -22.29 10.30
CA LEU A 438 15.01 -23.08 9.28
C LEU A 438 16.15 -22.32 8.60
N THR A 439 16.32 -21.03 8.90
CA THR A 439 17.36 -20.19 8.29
C THR A 439 18.77 -20.56 8.74
N LEU A 440 19.76 -20.28 7.90
CA LEU A 440 21.17 -20.51 8.23
C LEU A 440 21.56 -19.79 9.53
N GLU A 441 21.15 -18.53 9.70
CA GLU A 441 21.46 -17.72 10.88
C GLU A 441 20.89 -18.34 12.16
N SER A 442 19.62 -18.74 12.16
CA SER A 442 18.98 -19.38 13.31
C SER A 442 19.64 -20.72 13.67
N LYS A 443 20.00 -21.52 12.65
CA LYS A 443 20.68 -22.81 12.85
C LYS A 443 22.11 -22.69 13.37
N ILE A 444 22.82 -21.63 12.99
CA ILE A 444 24.15 -21.33 13.54
C ILE A 444 24.03 -20.89 14.99
N ASN A 445 23.07 -20.01 15.29
CA ASN A 445 22.87 -19.49 16.64
C ASN A 445 22.42 -20.56 17.65
N SER A 446 21.81 -21.63 17.18
CA SER A 446 21.40 -22.79 18.00
C SER A 446 22.47 -23.90 18.10
N ALA A 447 23.61 -23.77 17.43
CA ALA A 447 24.68 -24.76 17.46
C ALA A 447 25.64 -24.55 18.65
N ASN A 448 26.01 -25.63 19.33
CA ASN A 448 26.99 -25.64 20.45
C ASN A 448 28.47 -25.65 19.98
N GLU A 449 28.73 -25.36 18.69
CA GLU A 449 30.06 -25.38 18.06
C GLU A 449 30.43 -23.98 17.55
N ASP A 450 31.69 -23.77 17.17
CA ASP A 450 32.13 -22.51 16.54
C ASP A 450 31.31 -22.17 15.29
N LYS A 451 30.95 -20.88 15.12
CA LYS A 451 30.03 -20.41 14.07
C LYS A 451 30.48 -20.80 12.66
N TYR A 452 31.78 -20.76 12.37
CA TYR A 452 32.31 -21.14 11.07
C TYR A 452 32.17 -22.65 10.82
N THR A 453 32.50 -23.45 11.84
CA THR A 453 32.37 -24.92 11.78
C THR A 453 30.91 -25.34 11.60
N ALA A 454 30.00 -24.73 12.39
CA ALA A 454 28.56 -24.96 12.30
C ALA A 454 28.01 -24.57 10.91
N ALA A 455 28.34 -23.36 10.41
CA ALA A 455 27.91 -22.91 9.09
C ALA A 455 28.37 -23.86 7.97
N ARG A 456 29.64 -24.26 7.99
CA ARG A 456 30.21 -25.18 6.99
C ARG A 456 29.54 -26.54 7.01
N LYS A 457 29.26 -27.08 8.19
CA LYS A 457 28.58 -28.37 8.39
C LYS A 457 27.14 -28.31 7.87
N ILE A 458 26.37 -27.29 8.28
CA ILE A 458 24.99 -27.07 7.84
C ILE A 458 24.91 -26.91 6.31
N LEU A 459 25.74 -26.03 5.73
CA LEU A 459 25.75 -25.77 4.29
C LEU A 459 26.15 -26.99 3.46
N LYS A 460 26.98 -27.88 3.99
CA LYS A 460 27.44 -29.08 3.29
C LYS A 460 26.48 -30.25 3.46
N ASP A 461 26.00 -30.48 4.68
CA ASP A 461 25.38 -31.75 5.08
C ASP A 461 23.85 -31.70 5.05
N THR A 462 23.22 -30.51 5.07
CA THR A 462 21.76 -30.42 5.04
C THR A 462 21.21 -30.81 3.66
N PRO A 463 20.40 -31.89 3.53
CA PRO A 463 20.02 -32.48 2.24
C PRO A 463 19.09 -31.60 1.40
N LEU A 464 18.15 -30.86 1.99
CA LEU A 464 17.29 -29.92 1.29
C LEU A 464 17.73 -28.49 1.56
N VAL A 465 18.09 -27.75 0.51
CA VAL A 465 18.35 -26.32 0.55
C VAL A 465 17.28 -25.58 -0.24
N ALA A 466 16.69 -24.56 0.38
CA ALA A 466 15.61 -23.76 -0.18
C ALA A 466 16.04 -22.30 -0.34
N SER A 467 15.92 -21.74 -1.54
CA SER A 467 16.32 -20.35 -1.86
C SER A 467 15.48 -19.77 -2.99
N THR A 468 15.30 -18.45 -3.05
CA THR A 468 14.68 -17.84 -4.25
C THR A 468 15.61 -17.97 -5.45
N CYS A 469 15.05 -18.07 -6.66
CA CYS A 469 15.83 -18.19 -7.90
C CYS A 469 16.79 -17.00 -8.09
N HIS A 470 16.42 -15.81 -7.62
CA HIS A 470 17.27 -14.60 -7.67
C HIS A 470 18.44 -14.61 -6.68
N TYR A 471 18.34 -15.37 -5.60
CA TYR A 471 19.36 -15.44 -4.57
C TYR A 471 20.41 -16.51 -4.86
N VAL A 472 20.05 -17.59 -5.56
CA VAL A 472 20.98 -18.65 -6.00
C VAL A 472 22.28 -18.12 -6.63
N PRO A 473 22.27 -17.19 -7.61
CA PRO A 473 23.51 -16.70 -8.22
C PRO A 473 24.36 -15.80 -7.29
N ARG A 474 23.83 -15.39 -6.13
CA ARG A 474 24.52 -14.51 -5.17
C ARG A 474 25.26 -15.29 -4.09
N ASP A 475 24.84 -16.52 -3.83
CA ASP A 475 25.38 -17.33 -2.74
C ASP A 475 26.47 -18.28 -3.24
N VAL A 476 27.63 -18.20 -2.60
CA VAL A 476 28.83 -18.99 -2.95
C VAL A 476 28.55 -20.50 -2.83
N LEU A 477 27.61 -20.95 -1.99
CA LEU A 477 27.19 -22.35 -1.88
C LEU A 477 26.98 -23.01 -3.25
N PHE A 478 26.26 -22.33 -4.14
CA PHE A 478 25.82 -22.89 -5.42
C PHE A 478 26.92 -22.93 -6.49
N SER A 479 28.07 -22.30 -6.22
CA SER A 479 29.26 -22.40 -7.07
C SER A 479 30.02 -23.71 -6.90
N TRP A 480 29.93 -24.34 -5.72
CA TRP A 480 30.70 -25.54 -5.39
C TRP A 480 29.83 -26.74 -4.98
N ARG A 481 28.60 -26.54 -4.50
CA ARG A 481 27.68 -27.62 -4.15
C ARG A 481 26.77 -27.96 -5.34
N LYS A 482 26.73 -29.24 -5.70
CA LYS A 482 25.75 -29.79 -6.64
C LYS A 482 24.69 -30.60 -5.91
N PHE A 483 23.47 -30.53 -6.42
CA PHE A 483 22.31 -31.26 -5.91
C PHE A 483 21.90 -32.36 -6.88
N ASP A 484 21.32 -33.45 -6.38
CA ASP A 484 20.76 -34.51 -7.23
C ASP A 484 19.56 -33.98 -8.02
N TYR A 485 18.73 -33.14 -7.38
CA TYR A 485 17.54 -32.51 -7.96
C TYR A 485 17.52 -31.00 -7.70
N CYS A 486 17.13 -30.22 -8.71
CA CYS A 486 16.67 -28.85 -8.56
C CYS A 486 15.17 -28.77 -8.89
N ILE A 487 14.34 -28.44 -7.90
CA ILE A 487 12.89 -28.29 -8.08
C ILE A 487 12.58 -26.81 -8.03
N ILE A 488 11.91 -26.30 -9.05
CA ILE A 488 11.50 -24.90 -9.11
C ILE A 488 9.98 -24.83 -9.12
N ASP A 489 9.41 -24.27 -8.06
CA ASP A 489 7.98 -23.92 -7.99
C ASP A 489 7.74 -22.54 -8.62
N GLU A 490 6.53 -22.32 -9.15
CA GLU A 490 6.18 -21.13 -9.93
C GLU A 490 7.15 -20.84 -11.10
N ALA A 491 7.64 -21.89 -11.75
CA ALA A 491 8.66 -21.79 -12.79
C ALA A 491 8.22 -20.96 -14.02
N SER A 492 6.91 -20.84 -14.26
CA SER A 492 6.35 -20.01 -15.34
C SER A 492 6.54 -18.50 -15.11
N MET A 493 6.81 -18.06 -13.88
CA MET A 493 7.05 -16.66 -13.54
C MET A 493 8.53 -16.25 -13.59
N VAL A 494 9.44 -17.22 -13.65
CA VAL A 494 10.88 -16.96 -13.54
C VAL A 494 11.45 -16.63 -14.92
N LEU A 495 12.18 -15.52 -15.00
CA LEU A 495 12.94 -15.16 -16.20
C LEU A 495 13.95 -16.27 -16.54
N GLU A 496 14.01 -16.66 -17.81
CA GLU A 496 14.91 -17.71 -18.29
C GLU A 496 16.38 -17.50 -17.87
N PRO A 497 16.98 -16.30 -17.92
CA PRO A 497 18.34 -16.10 -17.42
C PRO A 497 18.53 -16.38 -15.93
N VAL A 498 17.49 -16.15 -15.12
CA VAL A 498 17.53 -16.35 -13.66
C VAL A 498 17.43 -17.83 -13.33
N ILE A 499 16.50 -18.54 -13.99
CA ILE A 499 16.26 -19.96 -13.75
C ILE A 499 17.47 -20.84 -14.12
N LEU A 500 18.24 -20.44 -15.13
CA LEU A 500 19.44 -21.16 -15.59
C LEU A 500 20.46 -21.38 -14.47
N SER A 501 20.64 -20.40 -13.58
CA SER A 501 21.57 -20.50 -12.45
C SER A 501 21.13 -21.54 -11.41
N ALA A 502 19.81 -21.63 -11.16
CA ALA A 502 19.22 -22.60 -10.24
C ALA A 502 19.31 -24.02 -10.81
N ILE A 503 18.88 -24.23 -12.06
CA ILE A 503 18.94 -25.57 -12.66
C ILE A 503 20.38 -26.07 -12.81
N ALA A 504 21.34 -25.17 -13.05
CA ALA A 504 22.75 -25.54 -13.16
C ALA A 504 23.33 -26.07 -11.84
N ALA A 505 22.71 -25.76 -10.69
CA ALA A 505 23.10 -26.33 -9.40
C ALA A 505 22.59 -27.77 -9.21
N GLY A 506 21.60 -28.21 -10.00
CA GLY A 506 21.09 -29.58 -9.98
C GLY A 506 21.67 -30.45 -11.08
N SER A 507 21.67 -31.77 -10.85
CA SER A 507 22.00 -32.77 -11.88
C SER A 507 20.79 -33.09 -12.75
N ARG A 508 19.59 -32.92 -12.18
CA ARG A 508 18.27 -33.04 -12.82
C ARG A 508 17.41 -31.88 -12.35
N PHE A 509 16.42 -31.49 -13.14
CA PHE A 509 15.51 -30.43 -12.71
C PHE A 509 14.02 -30.75 -12.94
N VAL A 510 13.19 -30.24 -12.03
CA VAL A 510 11.74 -30.36 -12.09
C VAL A 510 11.18 -28.95 -12.09
N LEU A 511 10.49 -28.56 -13.16
CA LEU A 511 9.82 -27.27 -13.21
C LEU A 511 8.34 -27.47 -12.94
N VAL A 512 7.79 -26.75 -11.96
CA VAL A 512 6.39 -26.81 -11.57
C VAL A 512 5.77 -25.44 -11.81
N GLY A 513 4.67 -25.39 -12.54
CA GLY A 513 4.08 -24.12 -12.93
C GLY A 513 2.87 -24.29 -13.84
N ASP A 514 2.44 -23.17 -14.41
CA ASP A 514 1.34 -23.10 -15.38
C ASP A 514 1.62 -21.96 -16.36
N ALA A 515 1.81 -22.30 -17.63
CA ALA A 515 2.12 -21.32 -18.69
C ALA A 515 0.92 -20.44 -19.06
N HIS A 516 -0.31 -20.87 -18.73
CA HIS A 516 -1.53 -20.09 -18.94
C HIS A 516 -1.88 -19.20 -17.75
N GLN A 517 -1.15 -19.35 -16.63
CA GLN A 517 -1.12 -18.36 -15.58
C GLN A 517 -0.12 -17.27 -15.97
N LEU A 518 0.63 -16.75 -15.02
CA LEU A 518 1.33 -15.50 -15.24
C LEU A 518 2.78 -15.74 -15.63
N SER A 519 3.24 -14.86 -16.52
CA SER A 519 4.54 -14.92 -17.15
C SER A 519 5.58 -14.07 -16.43
N PRO A 520 6.87 -14.19 -16.77
CA PRO A 520 7.92 -13.37 -16.18
C PRO A 520 7.69 -11.88 -16.47
N LEU A 521 7.86 -11.05 -15.43
CA LEU A 521 7.64 -9.60 -15.54
C LEU A 521 8.75 -8.92 -16.35
N VAL A 522 8.42 -8.44 -17.55
CA VAL A 522 9.33 -7.70 -18.43
C VAL A 522 8.78 -6.29 -18.70
N GLN A 523 9.40 -5.27 -18.11
CA GLN A 523 8.96 -3.88 -18.25
C GLN A 523 9.12 -3.32 -19.68
N ASN A 524 10.15 -3.77 -20.41
CA ASN A 524 10.39 -3.32 -21.77
C ASN A 524 9.54 -4.11 -22.76
N ARG A 525 8.58 -3.43 -23.39
CA ARG A 525 7.65 -4.01 -24.35
C ARG A 525 8.35 -4.72 -25.53
N LYS A 526 9.43 -4.15 -26.07
CA LYS A 526 10.17 -4.76 -27.19
C LYS A 526 10.82 -6.06 -26.75
N CYS A 527 11.43 -6.09 -25.57
CA CYS A 527 12.02 -7.32 -25.03
C CYS A 527 10.97 -8.39 -24.74
N SER A 528 9.79 -8.00 -24.25
CA SER A 528 8.65 -8.91 -24.07
C SER A 528 8.19 -9.50 -25.41
N GLU A 529 7.97 -8.66 -26.44
CA GLU A 529 7.59 -9.07 -27.79
C GLU A 529 8.66 -9.96 -28.47
N GLU A 530 9.94 -9.75 -28.15
CA GLU A 530 11.06 -10.57 -28.63
C GLU A 530 11.27 -11.87 -27.81
N GLY A 531 10.37 -12.16 -26.85
CA GLY A 531 10.31 -13.44 -26.16
C GLY A 531 11.00 -13.49 -24.79
N MET A 532 11.33 -12.35 -24.19
CA MET A 532 11.88 -12.30 -22.82
C MET A 532 10.82 -12.61 -21.76
N SER A 533 9.53 -12.40 -22.06
CA SER A 533 8.40 -12.79 -21.21
C SER A 533 7.96 -14.23 -21.43
N VAL A 534 8.68 -15.01 -22.25
CA VAL A 534 8.43 -16.45 -22.41
C VAL A 534 9.34 -17.17 -21.43
N SER A 535 8.74 -17.89 -20.48
CA SER A 535 9.50 -18.62 -19.45
C SER A 535 10.16 -19.86 -20.02
N LEU A 536 11.20 -20.37 -19.33
CA LEU A 536 11.80 -21.67 -19.69
C LEU A 536 10.76 -22.81 -19.57
N PHE A 537 9.86 -22.71 -18.59
CA PHE A 537 8.76 -23.67 -18.42
C PHE A 537 7.91 -23.76 -19.69
N GLU A 538 7.46 -22.61 -20.20
CA GLU A 538 6.66 -22.50 -21.42
C GLU A 538 7.42 -23.02 -22.65
N ARG A 539 8.69 -22.63 -22.82
CA ARG A 539 9.52 -23.10 -23.95
C ARG A 539 9.65 -24.61 -23.99
N LEU A 540 9.81 -25.26 -22.84
CA LEU A 540 10.02 -26.70 -22.76
C LEU A 540 8.71 -27.50 -22.92
N GLN A 541 7.53 -26.87 -22.91
CA GLN A 541 6.25 -27.58 -23.07
C GLN A 541 6.10 -28.30 -24.42
N VAL A 542 6.95 -27.98 -25.40
CA VAL A 542 7.03 -28.70 -26.68
C VAL A 542 7.43 -30.17 -26.52
N HIS A 543 8.09 -30.53 -25.41
CA HIS A 543 8.48 -31.88 -25.06
C HIS A 543 7.37 -32.59 -24.28
N THR A 544 6.36 -33.07 -25.00
CA THR A 544 5.16 -33.66 -24.39
C THR A 544 5.46 -34.92 -23.57
N GLU A 545 6.53 -35.65 -23.90
CA GLU A 545 7.02 -36.81 -23.16
C GLU A 545 7.58 -36.47 -21.78
N ALA A 546 8.03 -35.24 -21.58
CA ALA A 546 8.57 -34.74 -20.32
C ALA A 546 7.53 -33.93 -19.52
N LYS A 547 6.29 -33.83 -20.00
CA LYS A 547 5.22 -33.03 -19.39
C LYS A 547 4.16 -33.90 -18.72
N HIS A 548 3.86 -33.61 -17.46
CA HIS A 548 2.70 -34.14 -16.75
C HIS A 548 1.75 -33.01 -16.35
N SER A 549 0.52 -33.05 -16.88
CA SER A 549 -0.53 -32.10 -16.53
C SER A 549 -1.35 -32.61 -15.34
N LEU A 550 -1.59 -31.76 -14.34
CA LEU A 550 -2.54 -31.99 -13.25
C LEU A 550 -3.85 -31.27 -13.60
N GLU A 551 -4.79 -32.03 -14.16
CA GLU A 551 -6.05 -31.54 -14.72
C GLU A 551 -7.17 -31.45 -13.66
N SER A 552 -7.05 -32.22 -12.59
CA SER A 552 -8.01 -32.29 -11.49
C SER A 552 -7.78 -31.19 -10.44
N GLN A 553 -8.80 -30.36 -10.18
CA GLN A 553 -8.76 -29.26 -9.21
C GLN A 553 -9.69 -29.45 -8.00
N TYR A 554 -9.32 -28.86 -6.86
CA TYR A 554 -9.96 -29.05 -5.55
C TYR A 554 -10.58 -27.78 -4.94
N ARG A 555 -10.67 -26.67 -5.68
CA ARG A 555 -11.05 -25.34 -5.16
C ARG A 555 -12.37 -24.81 -5.73
N MET A 556 -12.59 -24.97 -7.03
CA MET A 556 -13.74 -24.41 -7.76
C MET A 556 -14.82 -25.47 -7.96
N ASN A 557 -16.09 -25.10 -7.88
CA ASN A 557 -17.16 -26.00 -8.29
C ASN A 557 -17.26 -26.13 -9.81
N SER A 558 -18.07 -27.07 -10.30
CA SER A 558 -18.15 -27.40 -11.72
C SER A 558 -18.56 -26.22 -12.60
N THR A 559 -19.47 -25.37 -12.13
CA THR A 559 -19.94 -24.19 -12.86
C THR A 559 -18.82 -23.15 -13.01
N ILE A 560 -18.08 -22.85 -11.95
CA ILE A 560 -16.98 -21.87 -11.97
C ILE A 560 -15.80 -22.42 -12.79
N ALA A 561 -15.42 -23.67 -12.56
CA ALA A 561 -14.30 -24.31 -13.26
C ALA A 561 -14.52 -24.38 -14.77
N LYS A 562 -15.78 -24.51 -15.23
CA LYS A 562 -16.12 -24.64 -16.65
C LYS A 562 -15.69 -23.43 -17.48
N LEU A 563 -15.77 -22.22 -16.93
CA LEU A 563 -15.36 -21.00 -17.63
C LEU A 563 -13.84 -20.99 -17.87
N SER A 564 -13.04 -21.17 -16.82
CA SER A 564 -11.58 -21.22 -16.93
C SER A 564 -11.11 -22.39 -17.81
N SER A 565 -11.77 -23.54 -17.66
CA SER A 565 -11.50 -24.74 -18.44
C SER A 565 -11.70 -24.49 -19.94
N ASN A 566 -12.79 -23.81 -20.31
CA ASN A 566 -13.10 -23.50 -21.69
C ASN A 566 -12.15 -22.45 -22.31
N LEU A 567 -11.87 -21.38 -21.57
CA LEU A 567 -11.09 -20.24 -22.09
C LEU A 567 -9.59 -20.53 -22.23
N PHE A 568 -9.02 -21.29 -21.30
CA PHE A 568 -7.56 -21.41 -21.17
C PHE A 568 -7.03 -22.85 -21.24
N TYR A 569 -7.87 -23.85 -21.01
CA TYR A 569 -7.40 -25.24 -20.85
C TYR A 569 -8.09 -26.24 -21.78
N GLU A 570 -8.73 -25.80 -22.87
CA GLU A 570 -9.36 -26.67 -23.88
C GLU A 570 -10.36 -27.69 -23.28
N ASN A 571 -11.08 -27.30 -22.23
CA ASN A 571 -11.98 -28.13 -21.43
C ASN A 571 -11.29 -29.29 -20.65
N ARG A 572 -9.95 -29.25 -20.50
CA ARG A 572 -9.19 -30.27 -19.76
C ARG A 572 -9.27 -30.11 -18.24
N LEU A 573 -9.45 -28.89 -17.72
CA LEU A 573 -9.59 -28.62 -16.28
C LEU A 573 -10.91 -29.20 -15.73
N ARG A 574 -10.82 -30.09 -14.72
CA ARG A 574 -11.96 -30.85 -14.15
C ARG A 574 -11.99 -30.76 -12.63
N CYS A 575 -13.18 -30.86 -12.03
CA CYS A 575 -13.29 -31.03 -10.59
C CYS A 575 -12.76 -32.40 -10.17
N ALA A 576 -11.94 -32.44 -9.12
CA ALA A 576 -11.28 -33.66 -8.68
C ALA A 576 -12.25 -34.72 -8.14
N ASN A 577 -13.40 -34.31 -7.61
CA ASN A 577 -14.46 -35.21 -7.16
C ASN A 577 -15.83 -34.50 -7.22
N GLU A 578 -16.89 -35.30 -7.04
CA GLU A 578 -18.28 -34.82 -7.07
C GLU A 578 -18.61 -33.85 -5.92
N ASP A 579 -17.94 -33.98 -4.78
CA ASP A 579 -18.15 -33.07 -3.65
C ASP A 579 -17.69 -31.65 -3.99
N VAL A 580 -16.52 -31.52 -4.62
CA VAL A 580 -16.02 -30.25 -5.18
C VAL A 580 -16.92 -29.81 -6.34
N ALA A 581 -17.30 -30.72 -7.24
CA ALA A 581 -18.12 -30.38 -8.41
C ALA A 581 -19.49 -29.80 -8.04
N ARG A 582 -20.09 -30.33 -6.98
CA ARG A 582 -21.41 -29.93 -6.43
C ARG A 582 -21.29 -28.99 -5.24
N ALA A 583 -20.07 -28.56 -4.89
CA ALA A 583 -19.85 -27.64 -3.79
C ALA A 583 -20.68 -26.37 -4.02
N CYS A 584 -21.70 -26.25 -3.18
CA CYS A 584 -22.65 -25.18 -3.16
C CYS A 584 -22.87 -24.82 -1.69
N LEU A 585 -23.01 -23.54 -1.40
CA LEU A 585 -23.31 -23.09 -0.05
C LEU A 585 -24.65 -23.69 0.38
N SER A 586 -24.65 -24.53 1.41
CA SER A 586 -25.84 -25.28 1.83
C SER A 586 -26.89 -24.32 2.39
N SER A 587 -28.03 -24.25 1.69
CA SER A 587 -29.21 -23.48 2.08
C SER A 587 -29.98 -24.16 3.23
N SER A 588 -29.44 -24.21 4.46
CA SER A 588 -30.18 -24.30 5.74
C SER A 588 -29.32 -24.74 6.95
N ALA A 589 -28.82 -23.76 7.71
CA ALA A 589 -28.96 -23.79 9.16
C ALA A 589 -29.87 -22.61 9.52
N ASN A 590 -31.17 -22.91 9.73
CA ASN A 590 -32.25 -22.01 10.16
C ASN A 590 -32.71 -20.88 9.21
N PHE A 591 -33.16 -21.25 8.02
CA PHE A 591 -34.31 -20.56 7.39
C PHE A 591 -35.55 -21.43 7.58
N LYS A 592 -36.34 -21.17 8.64
CA LYS A 592 -37.67 -21.79 8.80
C LYS A 592 -38.73 -20.89 8.18
N SER A 593 -39.37 -21.42 7.15
CA SER A 593 -40.51 -20.83 6.45
C SER A 593 -41.79 -20.95 7.29
N SER A 594 -42.42 -19.81 7.61
CA SER A 594 -43.86 -19.74 7.86
C SER A 594 -44.42 -18.47 7.23
N SER A 595 -44.84 -18.64 5.97
CA SER A 595 -46.00 -18.00 5.34
C SER A 595 -46.50 -16.68 5.96
N SER A 596 -46.00 -15.57 5.42
CA SER A 596 -46.83 -14.45 4.99
C SER A 596 -46.06 -13.68 3.93
N GLU A 597 -46.68 -13.46 2.78
CA GLU A 597 -46.26 -12.51 1.75
C GLU A 597 -45.73 -11.22 2.40
N ASN A 598 -44.49 -10.80 2.07
CA ASN A 598 -44.04 -9.41 1.86
C ASN A 598 -42.49 -9.25 1.86
N GLY A 599 -41.93 -8.85 0.70
CA GLY A 599 -40.82 -7.88 0.63
C GLY A 599 -39.36 -8.37 0.58
N LEU A 600 -38.83 -8.65 -0.62
CA LEU A 600 -37.41 -8.39 -0.92
C LEU A 600 -37.17 -6.88 -0.83
N THR A 601 -36.22 -6.41 -0.02
CA THR A 601 -35.65 -5.06 -0.16
C THR A 601 -34.23 -5.15 -0.69
N ASN A 602 -34.09 -4.96 -2.00
CA ASN A 602 -32.93 -4.31 -2.60
C ASN A 602 -32.54 -3.12 -1.72
N MET A 603 -31.42 -3.14 -0.99
CA MET A 603 -30.99 -1.94 -0.29
C MET A 603 -30.38 -0.99 -1.30
N SER A 604 -31.21 -0.09 -1.82
CA SER A 604 -30.78 1.08 -2.58
C SER A 604 -29.69 1.84 -1.81
N PRO A 605 -28.64 2.36 -2.48
CA PRO A 605 -27.62 3.16 -1.80
C PRO A 605 -28.26 4.33 -1.05
N LEU A 606 -27.75 4.63 0.15
CA LEU A 606 -28.25 5.75 0.93
C LEU A 606 -27.95 7.06 0.20
N ARG A 607 -28.98 7.87 -0.03
CA ARG A 607 -28.82 9.20 -0.63
C ARG A 607 -28.60 10.22 0.48
N VAL A 608 -27.40 10.79 0.53
CA VAL A 608 -26.96 11.66 1.63
C VAL A 608 -26.73 13.06 1.10
N LEU A 609 -27.59 14.00 1.50
CA LEU A 609 -27.51 15.40 1.13
C LEU A 609 -26.55 16.17 2.05
N VAL A 610 -25.69 16.99 1.46
CA VAL A 610 -24.89 18.00 2.17
C VAL A 610 -25.15 19.37 1.53
N THR A 611 -25.68 20.32 2.30
CA THR A 611 -25.87 21.71 1.82
C THR A 611 -24.66 22.58 2.15
N GLY A 612 -24.36 23.61 1.35
CA GLY A 612 -23.13 24.40 1.51
C GLY A 612 -21.88 23.53 1.33
N ALA A 613 -21.96 22.53 0.45
CA ALA A 613 -20.96 21.48 0.30
C ALA A 613 -19.60 21.99 -0.19
N ALA A 614 -19.56 23.10 -0.94
CA ALA A 614 -18.29 23.73 -1.34
C ALA A 614 -17.67 24.60 -0.23
N GLY A 615 -18.39 24.83 0.87
CA GLY A 615 -17.89 25.54 2.05
C GLY A 615 -16.86 24.72 2.84
N GLN A 616 -16.09 25.38 3.71
CA GLN A 616 -15.00 24.72 4.46
C GLN A 616 -15.44 23.52 5.32
N ILE A 617 -16.62 23.61 5.96
CA ILE A 617 -17.20 22.48 6.72
C ILE A 617 -17.64 21.39 5.75
N GLY A 618 -18.35 21.75 4.67
CA GLY A 618 -18.79 20.83 3.62
C GLY A 618 -17.62 20.03 3.04
N TYR A 619 -16.56 20.71 2.61
CA TYR A 619 -15.33 20.11 2.08
C TYR A 619 -14.67 19.12 3.06
N SER A 620 -14.62 19.46 4.36
CA SER A 620 -14.09 18.54 5.37
C SER A 620 -15.04 17.37 5.67
N LEU A 621 -16.34 17.54 5.45
CA LEU A 621 -17.40 16.60 5.81
C LEU A 621 -17.61 15.54 4.74
N VAL A 622 -17.67 15.93 3.46
CA VAL A 622 -18.02 15.03 2.34
C VAL A 622 -17.04 13.86 2.23
N LEU A 623 -15.74 14.09 2.45
CA LEU A 623 -14.74 13.01 2.45
C LEU A 623 -14.95 12.03 3.61
N GLN A 624 -15.26 12.50 4.81
CA GLN A 624 -15.49 11.61 5.97
C GLN A 624 -16.75 10.76 5.78
N ILE A 625 -17.82 11.35 5.23
CA ILE A 625 -19.03 10.60 4.87
C ILE A 625 -18.68 9.56 3.79
N ALA A 626 -18.02 9.98 2.71
CA ALA A 626 -17.63 9.10 1.61
C ALA A 626 -16.72 7.95 2.05
N LYS A 627 -15.78 8.19 2.96
CA LYS A 627 -14.86 7.18 3.51
C LYS A 627 -15.56 6.10 4.34
N GLY A 628 -16.81 6.34 4.74
CA GLY A 628 -17.58 5.43 5.58
C GLY A 628 -17.52 5.72 7.08
N ASP A 629 -16.99 6.89 7.49
CA ASP A 629 -16.90 7.25 8.92
C ASP A 629 -18.29 7.46 9.57
N VAL A 630 -19.34 7.61 8.76
CA VAL A 630 -20.72 7.83 9.24
C VAL A 630 -21.58 6.57 9.16
N PHE A 631 -21.53 5.87 8.03
CA PHE A 631 -22.46 4.77 7.74
C PHE A 631 -21.77 3.40 7.69
N GLY A 632 -20.48 3.32 8.00
CA GLY A 632 -19.65 2.14 7.82
C GLY A 632 -19.07 2.05 6.41
N LYS A 633 -17.92 1.37 6.28
CA LYS A 633 -17.17 1.24 5.03
C LYS A 633 -17.90 0.40 3.97
N ASP A 634 -18.83 -0.45 4.38
CA ASP A 634 -19.55 -1.35 3.47
C ASP A 634 -20.90 -0.81 3.01
N THR A 635 -21.38 0.30 3.61
CA THR A 635 -22.68 0.88 3.26
C THR A 635 -22.56 1.70 1.96
N PRO A 636 -23.24 1.30 0.87
CA PRO A 636 -23.22 2.05 -0.38
C PRO A 636 -23.93 3.39 -0.22
N ILE A 637 -23.30 4.48 -0.64
CA ILE A 637 -23.88 5.83 -0.57
C ILE A 637 -23.81 6.57 -1.90
N VAL A 638 -24.76 7.48 -2.09
CA VAL A 638 -24.70 8.54 -3.12
C VAL A 638 -24.67 9.88 -2.37
N LEU A 639 -23.64 10.69 -2.62
CA LEU A 639 -23.54 12.03 -2.07
C LEU A 639 -24.27 13.01 -2.97
N VAL A 640 -25.22 13.76 -2.41
CA VAL A 640 -25.90 14.86 -3.10
C VAL A 640 -25.36 16.16 -2.53
N LEU A 641 -24.65 16.93 -3.34
CA LEU A 641 -23.96 18.14 -2.93
C LEU A 641 -24.74 19.36 -3.42
N LEU A 642 -25.36 20.08 -2.48
CA LEU A 642 -26.09 21.32 -2.78
C LEU A 642 -25.27 22.54 -2.38
N ASP A 643 -25.15 23.50 -3.30
CA ASP A 643 -24.66 24.84 -3.01
C ASP A 643 -25.36 25.87 -3.90
N ILE A 644 -25.13 27.15 -3.63
CA ILE A 644 -25.73 28.24 -4.41
C ILE A 644 -25.15 28.27 -5.84
N PRO A 645 -25.88 28.76 -6.85
CA PRO A 645 -25.40 28.77 -8.24
C PRO A 645 -23.99 29.34 -8.47
N PRO A 646 -23.55 30.42 -7.77
CA PRO A 646 -22.17 30.91 -7.90
C PRO A 646 -21.07 29.94 -7.47
N MET A 647 -21.40 28.91 -6.68
CA MET A 647 -20.47 27.89 -6.18
C MET A 647 -20.47 26.61 -7.02
N ALA A 648 -21.22 26.55 -8.14
CA ALA A 648 -21.34 25.35 -8.99
C ALA A 648 -19.96 24.82 -9.44
N THR A 649 -19.09 25.69 -9.96
CA THR A 649 -17.74 25.28 -10.38
C THR A 649 -16.87 24.78 -9.22
N ALA A 650 -17.08 25.33 -8.01
CA ALA A 650 -16.38 24.83 -6.84
C ALA A 650 -16.89 23.45 -6.42
N LEU A 651 -18.21 23.19 -6.52
CA LEU A 651 -18.79 21.87 -6.28
C LEU A 651 -18.25 20.82 -7.24
N GLU A 652 -18.15 21.12 -8.53
CA GLU A 652 -17.53 20.22 -9.53
C GLU A 652 -16.08 19.87 -9.14
N GLY A 653 -15.33 20.85 -8.63
CA GLY A 653 -14.00 20.60 -8.08
C GLY A 653 -14.00 19.63 -6.90
N VAL A 654 -14.96 19.77 -5.97
CA VAL A 654 -15.12 18.83 -4.84
C VAL A 654 -15.50 17.43 -5.32
N GLU A 655 -16.35 17.32 -6.35
CA GLU A 655 -16.69 16.04 -6.97
C GLU A 655 -15.47 15.35 -7.58
N TYR A 656 -14.63 16.07 -8.33
CA TYR A 656 -13.40 15.50 -8.88
C TYR A 656 -12.46 15.00 -7.79
N GLU A 657 -12.27 15.75 -6.71
CA GLU A 657 -11.45 15.28 -5.59
C GLU A 657 -12.04 14.04 -4.89
N LEU A 658 -13.37 13.94 -4.78
CA LEU A 658 -14.03 12.75 -4.25
C LEU A 658 -13.88 11.53 -5.17
N GLN A 659 -13.90 11.73 -6.49
CA GLN A 659 -13.64 10.67 -7.47
C GLN A 659 -12.18 10.20 -7.41
N ASP A 660 -11.23 11.13 -7.28
CA ASP A 660 -9.80 10.86 -7.15
C ASP A 660 -9.46 10.08 -5.86
N CYS A 661 -10.32 10.13 -4.84
CA CYS A 661 -10.16 9.34 -3.61
C CYS A 661 -10.45 7.84 -3.79
N ALA A 662 -11.02 7.41 -4.93
CA ALA A 662 -11.26 6.00 -5.27
C ALA A 662 -11.98 5.17 -4.17
N LEU A 663 -13.04 5.73 -3.58
CA LEU A 663 -13.75 5.15 -2.45
C LEU A 663 -14.82 4.13 -2.90
N ALA A 664 -14.64 2.85 -2.56
CA ALA A 664 -15.47 1.74 -3.07
C ALA A 664 -16.97 1.84 -2.70
N ASN A 665 -17.30 2.45 -1.55
CA ASN A 665 -18.65 2.62 -1.05
C ASN A 665 -19.36 3.86 -1.60
N LEU A 666 -18.63 4.81 -2.20
CA LEU A 666 -19.19 5.97 -2.88
C LEU A 666 -19.66 5.56 -4.28
N LYS A 667 -20.97 5.34 -4.44
CA LYS A 667 -21.58 4.89 -5.70
C LYS A 667 -21.91 6.03 -6.67
N GLY A 668 -21.90 7.27 -6.18
CA GLY A 668 -22.12 8.44 -7.02
C GLY A 668 -21.99 9.74 -6.23
N VAL A 669 -21.71 10.82 -6.95
CA VAL A 669 -21.74 12.20 -6.46
C VAL A 669 -22.65 12.99 -7.39
N GLU A 670 -23.58 13.75 -6.84
CA GLU A 670 -24.52 14.59 -7.58
C GLU A 670 -24.33 16.05 -7.16
N CYS A 671 -23.67 16.85 -7.99
CA CYS A 671 -23.52 18.29 -7.78
C CYS A 671 -24.76 19.04 -8.31
N VAL A 672 -25.47 19.73 -7.43
CA VAL A 672 -26.74 20.41 -7.77
C VAL A 672 -26.81 21.80 -7.15
N THR A 673 -27.62 22.66 -7.76
CA THR A 673 -27.81 24.06 -7.30
C THR A 673 -29.27 24.41 -7.01
N THR A 674 -30.17 23.43 -7.13
CA THR A 674 -31.61 23.60 -6.86
C THR A 674 -32.06 22.71 -5.71
N GLU A 675 -32.93 23.23 -4.84
CA GLU A 675 -33.46 22.45 -3.71
C GLU A 675 -34.31 21.26 -4.19
N LYS A 676 -35.01 21.38 -5.32
CA LYS A 676 -35.81 20.26 -5.84
C LYS A 676 -34.96 19.04 -6.15
N GLU A 677 -33.87 19.21 -6.90
CA GLU A 677 -32.97 18.11 -7.24
C GLU A 677 -32.28 17.57 -5.99
N ALA A 678 -31.76 18.47 -5.15
CA ALA A 678 -31.02 18.12 -3.95
C ALA A 678 -31.81 17.30 -2.92
N PHE A 679 -33.07 17.65 -2.69
CA PHE A 679 -33.89 17.02 -1.65
C PHE A 679 -34.68 15.81 -2.14
N THR A 680 -34.61 15.46 -3.43
CA THR A 680 -35.37 14.33 -3.99
C THR A 680 -34.83 12.99 -3.51
N GLY A 681 -35.70 12.24 -2.80
CA GLY A 681 -35.45 10.85 -2.44
C GLY A 681 -34.30 10.60 -1.44
N ILE A 682 -33.89 11.63 -0.70
CA ILE A 682 -32.78 11.54 0.26
C ILE A 682 -33.15 10.74 1.52
N ASP A 683 -32.15 10.13 2.15
CA ASP A 683 -32.25 9.37 3.40
C ASP A 683 -31.68 10.14 4.60
N TYR A 684 -30.61 10.91 4.37
CA TYR A 684 -29.97 11.76 5.36
C TYR A 684 -29.70 13.15 4.80
N ALA A 685 -29.82 14.18 5.64
CA ALA A 685 -29.52 15.56 5.27
C ALA A 685 -28.63 16.24 6.31
N PHE A 686 -27.44 16.67 5.87
CA PHE A 686 -26.53 17.54 6.60
C PHE A 686 -26.73 18.98 6.14
N LEU A 687 -27.52 19.75 6.90
CA LEU A 687 -27.81 21.14 6.59
C LEU A 687 -26.72 22.05 7.17
N VAL A 688 -25.64 22.20 6.42
CA VAL A 688 -24.45 23.00 6.80
C VAL A 688 -24.54 24.43 6.25
N GLY A 689 -25.10 24.60 5.05
CA GLY A 689 -25.24 25.89 4.38
C GLY A 689 -26.14 26.85 5.15
N ALA A 690 -25.53 27.91 5.69
CA ALA A 690 -26.21 29.01 6.36
C ALA A 690 -25.51 30.32 5.98
N MET A 691 -26.24 31.44 6.03
CA MET A 691 -25.69 32.76 5.79
C MET A 691 -24.70 33.10 6.92
N PRO A 692 -23.41 33.33 6.61
CA PRO A 692 -22.46 33.77 7.63
C PRO A 692 -22.76 35.21 8.04
N ARG A 693 -22.46 35.55 9.29
CA ARG A 693 -22.57 36.93 9.78
C ARG A 693 -21.64 37.84 9.00
N LYS A 694 -22.20 38.82 8.30
CA LYS A 694 -21.44 39.89 7.62
C LYS A 694 -21.24 41.08 8.54
N GLU A 695 -20.20 41.87 8.26
CA GLU A 695 -19.93 43.12 8.96
C GLU A 695 -21.13 44.08 8.78
N GLY A 696 -21.59 44.68 9.89
CA GLY A 696 -22.80 45.54 9.91
C GLY A 696 -24.14 44.81 10.05
N MET A 697 -24.17 43.47 10.10
CA MET A 697 -25.41 42.71 10.29
C MET A 697 -25.74 42.51 11.77
N GLU A 698 -26.94 42.95 12.18
CA GLU A 698 -27.47 42.73 13.52
C GLU A 698 -27.91 41.26 13.72
N ARG A 699 -28.02 40.80 14.97
CA ARG A 699 -28.44 39.42 15.30
C ARG A 699 -29.80 39.08 14.66
N LYS A 700 -30.74 40.02 14.68
CA LYS A 700 -32.08 39.89 14.08
C LYS A 700 -32.04 39.71 12.55
N ASP A 701 -31.11 40.39 11.87
CA ASP A 701 -31.01 40.34 10.40
C ASP A 701 -30.41 39.01 9.96
N LEU A 702 -29.40 38.53 10.70
CA LEU A 702 -28.81 37.21 10.50
C LEU A 702 -29.82 36.09 10.75
N LEU A 703 -30.63 36.22 11.81
CA LEU A 703 -31.71 35.29 12.11
C LEU A 703 -32.73 35.27 10.97
N ALA A 704 -33.25 36.43 10.56
CA ALA A 704 -34.23 36.52 9.47
C ALA A 704 -33.71 35.93 8.14
N ALA A 705 -32.44 36.18 7.80
CA ALA A 705 -31.83 35.62 6.59
C ALA A 705 -31.74 34.08 6.63
N ASN A 706 -31.30 33.51 7.76
CA ASN A 706 -31.20 32.06 7.91
C ASN A 706 -32.59 31.39 8.01
N VAL A 707 -33.53 32.00 8.71
CA VAL A 707 -34.92 31.53 8.79
C VAL A 707 -35.52 31.36 7.41
N LYS A 708 -35.26 32.29 6.47
CA LYS A 708 -35.72 32.15 5.07
C LYS A 708 -35.14 30.92 4.38
N ILE A 709 -33.85 30.65 4.57
CA ILE A 709 -33.16 29.48 4.00
C ILE A 709 -33.77 28.18 4.56
N PHE A 710 -33.84 28.05 5.89
CA PHE A 710 -34.32 26.83 6.53
C PHE A 710 -35.84 26.63 6.41
N LYS A 711 -36.63 27.70 6.21
CA LYS A 711 -38.03 27.62 5.79
C LYS A 711 -38.15 27.03 4.38
N SER A 712 -37.31 27.45 3.44
CA SER A 712 -37.28 26.92 2.07
C SER A 712 -36.88 25.44 2.06
N GLN A 713 -35.77 25.10 2.73
CA GLN A 713 -35.29 23.73 2.85
C GLN A 713 -36.29 22.82 3.59
N GLY A 714 -36.97 23.33 4.62
CA GLY A 714 -38.05 22.60 5.30
C GLY A 714 -39.22 22.26 4.37
N LYS A 715 -39.60 23.20 3.48
CA LYS A 715 -40.59 22.93 2.43
C LYS A 715 -40.07 21.93 1.40
N ALA A 716 -38.82 22.06 0.94
CA ALA A 716 -38.21 21.11 0.02
C ALA A 716 -38.14 19.69 0.60
N LEU A 717 -37.87 19.54 1.90
CA LEU A 717 -37.96 18.28 2.63
C LEU A 717 -39.39 17.72 2.61
N ALA A 718 -40.40 18.57 2.89
CA ALA A 718 -41.80 18.16 2.81
C ALA A 718 -42.20 17.72 1.40
N ASP A 719 -41.72 18.40 0.36
CA ASP A 719 -42.13 18.14 -1.00
C ASP A 719 -41.41 16.91 -1.58
N PHE A 720 -40.09 16.80 -1.40
CA PHE A 720 -39.24 15.90 -2.21
C PHE A 720 -38.54 14.77 -1.44
N ALA A 721 -38.29 14.92 -0.14
CA ALA A 721 -37.52 13.93 0.63
C ALA A 721 -38.36 12.72 1.07
N LYS A 722 -37.72 11.67 1.58
CA LYS A 722 -38.43 10.50 2.15
C LYS A 722 -39.04 10.86 3.52
N PRO A 723 -40.20 10.32 3.93
CA PRO A 723 -40.75 10.54 5.28
C PRO A 723 -39.82 10.09 6.41
N THR A 724 -38.94 9.12 6.13
CA THR A 724 -37.96 8.55 7.06
C THR A 724 -36.64 9.33 7.14
N THR A 725 -36.49 10.41 6.35
CA THR A 725 -35.24 11.18 6.28
C THR A 725 -34.82 11.67 7.66
N LYS A 726 -33.55 11.50 8.03
CA LYS A 726 -32.96 12.06 9.26
C LYS A 726 -32.16 13.32 8.93
N VAL A 727 -32.39 14.39 9.67
CA VAL A 727 -31.88 15.73 9.38
C VAL A 727 -31.05 16.24 10.55
N ILE A 728 -29.80 16.62 10.26
CA ILE A 728 -28.92 17.33 11.18
C ILE A 728 -28.67 18.74 10.68
N VAL A 729 -28.93 19.72 11.53
CA VAL A 729 -28.63 21.12 11.27
C VAL A 729 -27.33 21.51 11.94
N VAL A 730 -26.39 21.97 11.11
CA VAL A 730 -25.07 22.47 11.51
C VAL A 730 -24.99 23.99 11.32
N GLY A 731 -25.70 24.53 10.33
CA GLY A 731 -25.73 25.96 10.04
C GLY A 731 -26.37 26.79 11.15
N ASN A 732 -25.68 27.82 11.61
CA ASN A 732 -26.10 28.64 12.75
C ASN A 732 -27.18 29.68 12.41
N PRO A 733 -28.09 30.01 13.36
CA PRO A 733 -28.25 29.43 14.70
C PRO A 733 -28.88 28.02 14.66
N ALA A 734 -28.14 27.00 15.06
CA ALA A 734 -28.45 25.62 14.68
C ALA A 734 -29.78 25.10 15.26
N ASN A 735 -30.02 25.31 16.55
CA ASN A 735 -31.26 24.89 17.23
C ASN A 735 -32.50 25.55 16.60
N THR A 736 -32.46 26.87 16.43
CA THR A 736 -33.57 27.64 15.87
C THR A 736 -33.81 27.31 14.39
N ASN A 737 -32.74 27.13 13.61
CA ASN A 737 -32.83 26.68 12.23
C ASN A 737 -33.44 25.27 12.12
N ALA A 738 -33.06 24.33 13.00
CA ALA A 738 -33.66 23.01 13.06
C ALA A 738 -35.14 23.05 13.45
N PHE A 739 -35.52 23.91 14.41
CA PHE A 739 -36.92 24.13 14.78
C PHE A 739 -37.74 24.63 13.58
N ILE A 740 -37.26 25.66 12.86
CA ILE A 740 -37.94 26.18 11.68
C ILE A 740 -38.03 25.12 10.58
N CYS A 741 -36.93 24.42 10.30
CA CYS A 741 -36.90 23.36 9.30
C CYS A 741 -37.90 22.25 9.62
N ALA A 742 -37.94 21.77 10.87
CA ALA A 742 -38.89 20.77 11.35
C ALA A 742 -40.35 21.26 11.23
N LYS A 743 -40.62 22.53 11.56
CA LYS A 743 -41.97 23.11 11.45
C LYS A 743 -42.51 23.08 10.02
N TYR A 744 -41.68 23.40 9.03
CA TYR A 744 -42.11 23.41 7.62
C TYR A 744 -42.04 22.04 6.94
N ALA A 745 -41.25 21.11 7.48
CA ALA A 745 -41.19 19.72 7.03
C ALA A 745 -42.27 18.80 7.66
N ALA A 746 -42.91 19.27 8.74
CA ALA A 746 -43.94 18.55 9.51
C ALA A 746 -45.06 17.89 8.69
N PRO A 747 -45.49 18.40 7.50
CA PRO A 747 -46.47 17.70 6.68
C PRO A 747 -46.06 16.29 6.24
N LYS A 748 -44.75 15.97 6.23
CA LYS A 748 -44.25 14.68 5.73
C LYS A 748 -43.23 14.01 6.65
N ILE A 749 -42.39 14.77 7.33
CA ILE A 749 -41.30 14.24 8.17
C ILE A 749 -41.58 14.57 9.63
N PRO A 750 -41.57 13.59 10.54
CA PRO A 750 -41.84 13.85 11.95
C PRO A 750 -40.75 14.71 12.58
N ALA A 751 -41.13 15.60 13.50
CA ALA A 751 -40.20 16.52 14.17
C ALA A 751 -39.01 15.80 14.84
N ARG A 752 -39.20 14.57 15.32
CA ARG A 752 -38.14 13.78 15.96
C ARG A 752 -36.99 13.39 15.04
N ASN A 753 -37.20 13.46 13.72
CA ASN A 753 -36.15 13.22 12.73
C ASN A 753 -35.28 14.46 12.50
N PHE A 754 -35.53 15.56 13.20
CA PHE A 754 -34.72 16.77 13.15
C PHE A 754 -33.89 16.91 14.42
N SER A 755 -32.64 17.30 14.22
CA SER A 755 -31.72 17.64 15.31
C SER A 755 -30.86 18.84 14.94
N ALA A 756 -30.32 19.52 15.94
CA ALA A 756 -29.22 20.46 15.77
C ALA A 756 -27.93 19.93 16.42
N MET A 757 -26.80 20.30 15.85
CA MET A 757 -25.51 19.73 16.23
C MET A 757 -24.90 20.44 17.45
N THR A 758 -25.05 19.84 18.64
CA THR A 758 -24.27 20.17 19.85
C THR A 758 -23.14 19.17 20.12
N ARG A 759 -22.92 18.21 19.21
CA ARG A 759 -21.88 17.17 19.32
C ARG A 759 -20.47 17.75 19.32
N LEU A 760 -20.23 18.89 18.66
CA LEU A 760 -18.93 19.55 18.69
C LEU A 760 -18.59 20.06 20.10
N ASP A 761 -19.58 20.64 20.77
CA ASP A 761 -19.43 21.12 22.13
C ASP A 761 -19.22 19.96 23.10
N HIS A 762 -19.96 18.86 22.90
CA HIS A 762 -19.78 17.61 23.64
C HIS A 762 -18.35 17.09 23.48
N ASN A 763 -17.87 16.95 22.23
CA ASN A 763 -16.50 16.48 21.95
C ASN A 763 -15.44 17.41 22.56
N ARG A 764 -15.67 18.73 22.57
CA ARG A 764 -14.78 19.71 23.23
C ARG A 764 -14.77 19.54 24.74
N ALA A 765 -15.93 19.34 25.36
CA ALA A 765 -16.08 19.11 26.79
C ALA A 765 -15.38 17.82 27.21
N THR A 766 -15.59 16.72 26.48
CA THR A 766 -14.90 15.43 26.69
C THR A 766 -13.38 15.59 26.61
N ALA A 767 -12.87 16.27 25.57
CA ALA A 767 -11.44 16.50 25.42
C ALA A 767 -10.83 17.39 26.53
N GLN A 768 -11.54 18.43 26.98
CA GLN A 768 -11.08 19.27 28.09
C GLN A 768 -11.11 18.52 29.42
N LEU A 769 -12.12 17.69 29.65
CA LEU A 769 -12.23 16.89 30.87
C LEU A 769 -11.12 15.83 30.93
N ALA A 770 -10.91 15.08 29.83
CA ALA A 770 -9.83 14.09 29.73
C ALA A 770 -8.45 14.72 30.01
N MET A 771 -8.17 15.87 29.39
CA MET A 771 -6.93 16.61 29.58
C MET A 771 -6.73 17.06 31.04
N LYS A 772 -7.77 17.59 31.69
CA LYS A 772 -7.69 18.03 33.08
C LYS A 772 -7.58 16.85 34.06
N ALA A 773 -8.23 15.73 33.77
CA ALA A 773 -8.18 14.53 34.59
C ALA A 773 -6.88 13.71 34.40
N GLY A 774 -6.15 13.95 33.30
CA GLY A 774 -4.90 13.25 32.97
C GLY A 774 -5.13 11.85 32.41
N VAL A 775 -6.21 11.65 31.63
CA VAL A 775 -6.59 10.36 31.03
C VAL A 775 -6.81 10.48 29.52
N SER A 776 -7.03 9.36 28.83
CA SER A 776 -7.38 9.37 27.40
C SER A 776 -8.83 9.85 27.17
N VAL A 777 -9.13 10.34 25.98
CA VAL A 777 -10.50 10.77 25.62
C VAL A 777 -11.47 9.59 25.63
N GLY A 778 -11.00 8.37 25.31
CA GLY A 778 -11.81 7.14 25.37
C GLY A 778 -12.19 6.71 26.79
N ASP A 779 -11.51 7.25 27.81
CA ASP A 779 -11.76 6.97 29.22
C ASP A 779 -12.82 7.92 29.83
N VAL A 780 -13.37 8.83 29.03
CA VAL A 780 -14.39 9.79 29.48
C VAL A 780 -15.73 9.48 28.82
N LYS A 781 -16.75 9.26 29.64
CA LYS A 781 -18.10 8.92 29.20
C LYS A 781 -19.13 9.86 29.80
N ASN A 782 -20.30 9.93 29.18
CA ASN A 782 -21.50 10.53 29.76
C ASN A 782 -21.42 12.04 30.05
N VAL A 783 -20.61 12.77 29.30
CA VAL A 783 -20.61 14.24 29.26
C VAL A 783 -21.91 14.75 28.63
N ILE A 784 -22.43 15.87 29.11
CA ILE A 784 -23.71 16.42 28.65
C ILE A 784 -23.53 17.87 28.23
N ILE A 785 -24.11 18.24 27.09
CA ILE A 785 -24.34 19.63 26.71
C ILE A 785 -25.84 19.88 26.79
N TRP A 786 -26.25 20.81 27.63
CA TRP A 786 -27.63 21.27 27.72
C TRP A 786 -27.84 22.58 26.96
N GLY A 787 -29.00 22.73 26.32
CA GLY A 787 -29.45 24.01 25.76
C GLY A 787 -29.11 24.29 24.31
N ASN A 788 -28.83 25.57 24.04
CA ASN A 788 -28.56 26.10 22.71
C ASN A 788 -27.13 25.77 22.24
N HIS A 789 -26.90 25.63 20.93
CA HIS A 789 -25.55 25.70 20.36
C HIS A 789 -25.07 27.18 20.30
N SER A 790 -24.83 27.77 21.48
CA SER A 790 -24.43 29.17 21.62
C SER A 790 -23.47 29.37 22.80
N SER A 791 -23.21 30.62 23.19
CA SER A 791 -22.48 30.94 24.41
C SER A 791 -23.27 30.65 25.70
N THR A 792 -24.58 30.42 25.63
CA THR A 792 -25.40 30.08 26.81
C THR A 792 -25.44 28.59 27.11
N GLN A 793 -24.89 27.75 26.21
CA GLN A 793 -24.80 26.30 26.41
C GLN A 793 -24.24 25.96 27.79
N PHE A 794 -24.72 24.86 28.37
CA PHE A 794 -24.23 24.36 29.65
C PHE A 794 -23.54 23.00 29.48
N PRO A 795 -22.20 22.98 29.44
CA PRO A 795 -21.40 21.75 29.53
C PRO A 795 -21.43 21.22 30.95
N ASP A 796 -22.13 20.11 31.14
CA ASP A 796 -22.33 19.43 32.40
C ASP A 796 -21.53 18.12 32.43
N VAL A 797 -20.73 17.98 33.47
CA VAL A 797 -19.92 16.78 33.74
C VAL A 797 -20.27 16.13 35.07
N LYS A 798 -21.36 16.56 35.73
CA LYS A 798 -21.79 16.00 37.02
C LYS A 798 -22.08 14.51 36.94
N HIS A 799 -22.60 14.07 35.80
CA HIS A 799 -22.93 12.68 35.50
C HIS A 799 -21.88 11.99 34.61
N ALA A 800 -20.76 12.67 34.33
CA ALA A 800 -19.69 12.10 33.53
C ALA A 800 -18.85 11.13 34.36
N VAL A 801 -18.48 10.03 33.72
CA VAL A 801 -17.63 8.98 34.29
C VAL A 801 -16.26 9.07 33.65
N VAL A 802 -15.22 8.95 34.48
CA VAL A 802 -13.82 8.98 34.07
C VAL A 802 -13.13 7.71 34.56
N THR A 803 -12.65 6.89 33.65
CA THR A 803 -11.83 5.72 33.98
C THR A 803 -10.41 6.16 34.27
N LYS A 804 -9.95 6.04 35.52
CA LYS A 804 -8.61 6.47 35.95
C LYS A 804 -7.95 5.37 36.77
N GLY A 805 -6.79 4.90 36.32
CA GLY A 805 -6.09 3.77 36.96
C GLY A 805 -6.88 2.46 36.90
N GLY A 806 -7.69 2.26 35.85
CA GLY A 806 -8.54 1.08 35.68
C GLY A 806 -9.82 1.08 36.51
N GLN A 807 -10.14 2.18 37.20
CA GLN A 807 -11.38 2.34 37.98
C GLN A 807 -12.23 3.49 37.45
N ASP A 808 -13.54 3.27 37.38
CA ASP A 808 -14.51 4.29 37.03
C ASP A 808 -14.80 5.18 38.24
N VAL A 809 -14.53 6.48 38.09
CA VAL A 809 -14.80 7.51 39.10
C VAL A 809 -15.61 8.64 38.48
N ASP A 810 -16.36 9.39 39.30
CA ASP A 810 -17.08 10.56 38.80
C ASP A 810 -16.11 11.69 38.43
N ALA A 811 -16.50 12.55 37.49
CA ALA A 811 -15.64 13.61 36.98
C ALA A 811 -15.16 14.61 38.05
N TYR A 812 -15.95 14.88 39.09
CA TYR A 812 -15.57 15.79 40.17
C TYR A 812 -14.46 15.19 41.02
N SER A 813 -14.56 13.90 41.35
CA SER A 813 -13.51 13.16 42.05
C SER A 813 -12.25 13.01 41.19
N ALA A 814 -12.41 12.74 39.87
CA ALA A 814 -11.29 12.53 38.96
C ALA A 814 -10.40 13.78 38.77
N VAL A 815 -11.04 14.95 38.72
CA VAL A 815 -10.40 16.27 38.52
C VAL A 815 -10.02 16.92 39.85
N ASN A 816 -10.79 16.67 40.91
CA ASN A 816 -10.62 17.24 42.25
C ASN A 816 -10.50 18.78 42.28
N ASP A 817 -11.31 19.46 41.45
CA ASP A 817 -11.30 20.92 41.29
C ASP A 817 -12.70 21.43 40.88
N THR A 818 -13.62 21.50 41.85
CA THR A 818 -15.02 21.94 41.66
C THR A 818 -15.10 23.35 41.07
N ALA A 819 -14.24 24.27 41.52
CA ALA A 819 -14.24 25.65 41.06
C ALA A 819 -13.89 25.75 39.57
N PHE A 820 -12.93 24.94 39.11
CA PHE A 820 -12.63 24.81 37.69
C PHE A 820 -13.82 24.27 36.89
N LEU A 821 -14.43 23.16 37.34
CA LEU A 821 -15.53 22.50 36.63
C LEU A 821 -16.78 23.39 36.49
N GLN A 822 -17.10 24.17 37.51
CA GLN A 822 -18.29 25.04 37.51
C GLN A 822 -18.05 26.43 36.89
N GLY A 823 -16.82 26.78 36.51
CA GLY A 823 -16.50 28.11 35.95
C GLY A 823 -15.59 28.04 34.73
N PRO A 824 -14.24 28.00 34.92
CA PRO A 824 -13.27 27.94 33.83
C PRO A 824 -13.55 26.88 32.76
N PHE A 825 -13.97 25.67 33.15
CA PHE A 825 -14.34 24.59 32.23
C PHE A 825 -15.46 25.05 31.28
N ILE A 826 -16.61 25.41 31.83
CA ILE A 826 -17.79 25.88 31.06
C ILE A 826 -17.39 27.02 30.11
N SER A 827 -16.72 28.05 30.62
CA SER A 827 -16.32 29.21 29.83
C SER A 827 -15.33 28.88 28.71
N THR A 828 -14.46 27.87 28.91
CA THR A 828 -13.50 27.42 27.91
C THR A 828 -14.20 26.75 26.73
N ILE A 829 -15.20 25.91 26.99
CA ILE A 829 -16.00 25.28 25.94
C ILE A 829 -16.79 26.35 25.17
N GLN A 830 -17.52 27.22 25.88
CA GLN A 830 -18.32 28.31 25.29
C GLN A 830 -17.48 29.22 24.38
N LYS A 831 -16.22 29.50 24.75
CA LYS A 831 -15.33 30.40 24.00
C LYS A 831 -14.40 29.68 23.01
N ARG A 832 -14.46 28.33 22.92
CA ARG A 832 -13.47 27.55 22.16
C ARG A 832 -13.44 27.90 20.68
N GLY A 833 -14.59 28.16 20.07
CA GLY A 833 -14.69 28.58 18.67
C GLY A 833 -13.93 29.88 18.40
N ALA A 834 -14.10 30.89 19.26
CA ALA A 834 -13.42 32.17 19.15
C ALA A 834 -11.88 32.03 19.27
N VAL A 835 -11.40 31.19 20.19
CA VAL A 835 -9.98 30.89 20.35
C VAL A 835 -9.39 30.26 19.08
N ILE A 836 -10.12 29.33 18.45
CA ILE A 836 -9.66 28.71 17.20
C ILE A 836 -9.61 29.73 16.06
N ILE A 837 -10.64 30.58 15.93
CA ILE A 837 -10.66 31.66 14.92
C ILE A 837 -9.49 32.61 15.13
N GLN A 838 -9.22 33.03 16.38
CA GLN A 838 -8.09 33.90 16.69
C GLN A 838 -6.74 33.28 16.28
N LYS A 839 -6.56 31.97 16.49
CA LYS A 839 -5.30 31.27 16.18
C LYS A 839 -5.14 30.91 14.70
N ARG A 840 -6.20 30.39 14.06
CA ARG A 840 -6.16 29.89 12.68
C ARG A 840 -6.56 30.93 11.64
N LYS A 841 -7.20 32.03 12.05
CA LYS A 841 -7.89 33.00 11.18
C LYS A 841 -9.03 32.38 10.34
N LEU A 842 -9.38 31.13 10.63
CA LEU A 842 -10.40 30.33 9.97
C LEU A 842 -11.25 29.63 11.04
N SER A 843 -12.49 29.32 10.69
CA SER A 843 -13.39 28.58 11.57
C SER A 843 -12.87 27.15 11.82
N SER A 844 -13.42 26.51 12.86
CA SER A 844 -13.04 25.15 13.27
C SER A 844 -13.69 24.07 12.39
N ALA A 845 -13.54 24.19 11.06
CA ALA A 845 -14.25 23.41 10.06
C ALA A 845 -14.06 21.90 10.20
N MET A 846 -12.81 21.45 10.31
CA MET A 846 -12.46 20.03 10.49
C MET A 846 -13.15 19.39 11.70
N SER A 847 -13.06 20.02 12.87
CA SER A 847 -13.70 19.50 14.08
C SER A 847 -15.23 19.55 14.02
N ALA A 848 -15.80 20.55 13.33
CA ALA A 848 -17.25 20.63 13.13
C ALA A 848 -17.75 19.51 12.19
N ALA A 849 -17.03 19.23 11.11
CA ALA A 849 -17.31 18.11 10.22
C ALA A 849 -17.24 16.76 10.96
N LYS A 850 -16.18 16.52 11.74
CA LYS A 850 -16.06 15.30 12.56
C LYS A 850 -17.21 15.14 13.54
N ALA A 851 -17.62 16.22 14.21
CA ALA A 851 -18.74 16.18 15.13
C ALA A 851 -20.09 15.91 14.43
N ALA A 852 -20.28 16.41 13.20
CA ALA A 852 -21.46 16.10 12.40
C ALA A 852 -21.49 14.62 11.99
N CYS A 853 -20.33 14.08 11.60
CA CYS A 853 -20.17 12.65 11.34
C CYS A 853 -20.51 11.82 12.58
N ASP A 854 -19.91 12.13 13.72
CA ASP A 854 -20.14 11.41 14.99
C ASP A 854 -21.62 11.42 15.40
N HIS A 855 -22.28 12.57 15.21
CA HIS A 855 -23.69 12.72 15.53
C HIS A 855 -24.57 11.78 14.67
N ILE A 856 -24.40 11.75 13.35
CA ILE A 856 -25.19 10.86 12.49
C ILE A 856 -24.74 9.41 12.62
N HIS A 857 -23.45 9.15 12.84
CA HIS A 857 -22.93 7.81 13.09
C HIS A 857 -23.65 7.16 14.28
N ASP A 858 -23.67 7.83 15.42
CA ASP A 858 -24.34 7.29 16.62
C ASP A 858 -25.86 7.27 16.44
N TRP A 859 -26.43 8.19 15.65
CA TRP A 859 -27.85 8.10 15.29
C TRP A 859 -28.15 6.89 14.39
N HIS A 860 -27.20 6.50 13.53
CA HIS A 860 -27.36 5.38 12.61
C HIS A 860 -27.13 4.02 13.29
N PHE A 861 -26.10 3.91 14.13
CA PHE A 861 -25.64 2.67 14.73
C PHE A 861 -26.06 2.48 16.19
N GLY A 862 -26.53 3.55 16.85
CA GLY A 862 -26.89 3.52 18.26
C GLY A 862 -25.75 3.92 19.19
N THR A 863 -26.10 4.19 20.45
CA THR A 863 -25.13 4.41 21.54
C THR A 863 -24.87 3.11 22.29
N LYS A 864 -23.70 2.97 22.90
CA LYS A 864 -23.38 1.80 23.75
C LYS A 864 -24.31 1.75 24.97
N PRO A 865 -24.61 0.56 25.52
CA PRO A 865 -25.41 0.44 26.73
C PRO A 865 -24.82 1.26 27.88
N GLY A 866 -25.64 2.12 28.49
CA GLY A 866 -25.23 3.01 29.59
C GLY A 866 -24.41 4.24 29.17
N GLU A 867 -24.15 4.41 27.87
CA GLU A 867 -23.49 5.60 27.32
C GLU A 867 -24.49 6.51 26.61
N TRP A 868 -24.36 7.82 26.80
CA TRP A 868 -25.18 8.83 26.11
C TRP A 868 -24.34 9.92 25.44
N ILE A 869 -24.94 10.53 24.43
CA ILE A 869 -24.37 11.67 23.70
C ILE A 869 -25.27 12.89 23.83
N SER A 870 -24.78 14.06 23.42
CA SER A 870 -25.58 15.28 23.38
C SER A 870 -26.13 15.55 21.98
N MET A 871 -27.45 15.68 21.89
CA MET A 871 -28.15 16.08 20.67
C MET A 871 -29.20 17.13 21.01
N ALA A 872 -29.26 18.20 20.21
CA ALA A 872 -30.39 19.12 20.27
C ALA A 872 -31.57 18.53 19.50
N VAL A 873 -32.63 18.19 20.23
CA VAL A 873 -33.81 17.49 19.72
C VAL A 873 -35.08 18.21 20.20
N PRO A 874 -36.24 17.99 19.56
CA PRO A 874 -37.50 18.55 20.05
C PRO A 874 -37.79 18.03 21.46
N SER A 875 -37.94 18.95 22.42
CA SER A 875 -38.27 18.61 23.79
C SER A 875 -39.66 17.94 23.89
N ASP A 876 -39.76 16.95 24.77
CA ASP A 876 -40.99 16.24 25.17
C ASP A 876 -41.49 16.66 26.58
N GLY A 877 -41.00 17.79 27.11
CA GLY A 877 -41.27 18.23 28.48
C GLY A 877 -40.22 17.81 29.49
N SER A 878 -39.26 16.96 29.09
CA SER A 878 -38.18 16.49 29.95
C SER A 878 -37.43 17.66 30.61
N TYR A 879 -37.15 17.50 31.90
CA TYR A 879 -36.44 18.48 32.73
C TYR A 879 -37.10 19.87 32.80
N GLY A 880 -38.41 19.97 32.52
CA GLY A 880 -39.16 21.23 32.58
C GLY A 880 -38.98 22.13 31.36
N ILE A 881 -38.31 21.64 30.33
CA ILE A 881 -38.13 22.37 29.06
C ILE A 881 -39.43 22.32 28.25
N PRO A 882 -39.89 23.43 27.64
CA PRO A 882 -41.16 23.44 26.92
C PRO A 882 -41.20 22.48 25.73
N ASN A 883 -42.32 21.77 25.59
CA ASN A 883 -42.59 20.87 24.47
C ASN A 883 -42.32 21.52 23.10
N GLY A 884 -41.60 20.80 22.24
CA GLY A 884 -41.28 21.21 20.89
C GLY A 884 -40.13 22.22 20.75
N LEU A 885 -39.57 22.74 21.85
CA LEU A 885 -38.36 23.56 21.80
C LEU A 885 -37.17 22.69 21.40
N MET A 886 -36.39 23.13 20.40
CA MET A 886 -35.20 22.39 19.96
C MET A 886 -34.05 22.63 20.93
N PHE A 887 -33.81 21.68 21.83
CA PHE A 887 -32.95 21.86 23.00
C PHE A 887 -32.00 20.66 23.15
N SER A 888 -30.74 20.91 23.52
CA SER A 888 -29.75 19.85 23.72
C SER A 888 -29.99 19.06 25.00
N PHE A 889 -30.11 17.75 24.85
CA PHE A 889 -30.30 16.78 25.94
C PHE A 889 -29.24 15.68 25.87
N PRO A 890 -28.97 14.99 26.99
CA PRO A 890 -28.37 13.66 26.94
C PRO A 890 -29.36 12.68 26.32
N VAL A 891 -28.96 11.99 25.26
CA VAL A 891 -29.77 11.00 24.57
C VAL A 891 -29.04 9.68 24.42
N MET A 892 -29.81 8.59 24.55
CA MET A 892 -29.39 7.26 24.12
C MET A 892 -30.08 6.92 22.82
N ILE A 893 -29.41 6.15 21.96
CA ILE A 893 -29.92 5.81 20.64
C ILE A 893 -29.95 4.30 20.51
N ASP A 894 -31.13 3.78 20.18
CA ASP A 894 -31.32 2.37 19.87
C ASP A 894 -30.84 2.11 18.43
N GLY A 895 -29.80 1.28 18.28
CA GLY A 895 -29.20 1.00 16.98
C GLY A 895 -30.08 0.21 16.01
N ALA A 896 -31.05 -0.57 16.52
CA ALA A 896 -31.93 -1.37 15.68
C ALA A 896 -33.06 -0.52 15.08
N THR A 897 -33.63 0.38 15.87
CA THR A 897 -34.72 1.27 15.46
C THR A 897 -34.22 2.62 14.93
N LYS A 898 -32.98 2.98 15.24
CA LYS A 898 -32.36 4.29 14.97
C LYS A 898 -33.11 5.43 15.65
N GLU A 899 -33.73 5.13 16.80
CA GLU A 899 -34.52 6.06 17.58
C GLU A 899 -33.76 6.51 18.82
N TRP A 900 -33.74 7.83 19.02
CA TRP A 900 -33.17 8.42 20.22
C TRP A 900 -34.23 8.55 21.31
N LYS A 901 -33.78 8.50 22.56
CA LYS A 901 -34.59 8.78 23.76
C LYS A 901 -33.79 9.68 24.68
N ILE A 902 -34.44 10.73 25.20
CA ILE A 902 -33.87 11.57 26.25
C ILE A 902 -33.64 10.71 27.49
N VAL A 903 -32.42 10.75 28.04
CA VAL A 903 -32.08 10.08 29.30
C VAL A 903 -32.93 10.70 30.40
N GLN A 904 -33.63 9.87 31.17
CA GLN A 904 -34.55 10.30 32.22
C GLN A 904 -33.93 10.15 33.61
N GLY A 905 -34.43 10.92 34.58
CA GLY A 905 -34.13 10.70 36.00
C GLY A 905 -32.76 11.20 36.47
N LEU A 906 -32.05 12.03 35.68
CA LEU A 906 -30.80 12.63 36.12
C LEU A 906 -31.07 13.71 37.20
N PRO A 907 -30.44 13.62 38.40
CA PRO A 907 -30.63 14.65 39.42
C PRO A 907 -29.96 15.96 39.00
N LEU A 908 -30.72 17.06 39.10
CA LEU A 908 -30.24 18.42 38.82
C LEU A 908 -30.21 19.24 40.10
N ASP A 909 -29.04 19.78 40.42
CA ASP A 909 -28.88 20.75 41.51
C ASP A 909 -29.33 22.17 41.07
N ASP A 910 -29.38 23.10 42.02
CA ASP A 910 -29.87 24.46 41.76
C ASP A 910 -28.95 25.24 40.79
N PHE A 911 -27.66 24.91 40.77
CA PHE A 911 -26.72 25.48 39.80
C PHE A 911 -27.08 25.04 38.37
N ALA A 912 -27.26 23.73 38.14
CA ALA A 912 -27.68 23.19 36.85
C ALA A 912 -29.04 23.76 36.41
N LYS A 913 -30.04 23.80 37.31
CA LYS A 913 -31.36 24.39 37.01
C LYS A 913 -31.24 25.85 36.57
N SER A 914 -30.40 26.65 37.24
CA SER A 914 -30.19 28.05 36.87
C SER A 914 -29.58 28.20 35.47
N LYS A 915 -28.66 27.31 35.09
CA LYS A 915 -28.01 27.28 33.77
C LYS A 915 -28.95 26.83 32.65
N LEU A 916 -29.78 25.82 32.92
CA LEU A 916 -30.83 25.38 32.02
C LEU A 916 -31.85 26.50 31.75
N ALA A 917 -32.26 27.25 32.78
CA ALA A 917 -33.17 28.38 32.62
C ALA A 917 -32.58 29.51 31.75
N GLU A 918 -31.29 29.81 31.89
CA GLU A 918 -30.58 30.82 31.10
C GLU A 918 -30.60 30.47 29.60
N THR A 919 -30.23 29.23 29.26
CA THR A 919 -30.18 28.79 27.85
C THR A 919 -31.56 28.50 27.26
N GLN A 920 -32.52 28.05 28.07
CA GLN A 920 -33.93 27.93 27.67
C GLN A 920 -34.50 29.28 27.25
N LYS A 921 -34.28 30.31 28.07
CA LYS A 921 -34.79 31.66 27.79
C LYS A 921 -34.26 32.20 26.45
N GLU A 922 -32.96 32.02 26.18
CA GLU A 922 -32.39 32.41 24.89
C GLU A 922 -33.06 31.70 23.71
N LEU A 923 -33.30 30.38 23.83
CA LEU A 923 -33.94 29.60 22.77
C LEU A 923 -35.41 29.98 22.54
N GLU A 924 -36.15 30.30 23.60
CA GLU A 924 -37.52 30.79 23.49
C GLU A 924 -37.57 32.15 22.77
N GLU A 925 -36.68 33.07 23.13
CA GLU A 925 -36.55 34.38 22.47
C GLU A 925 -36.18 34.22 20.99
N GLU A 926 -35.18 33.39 20.66
CA GLU A 926 -34.79 33.12 19.27
C GLU A 926 -35.91 32.46 18.46
N ARG A 927 -36.62 31.51 19.05
CA ARG A 927 -37.78 30.84 18.42
C ARG A 927 -38.85 31.86 18.09
N ASP A 928 -39.22 32.71 19.04
CA ASP A 928 -40.31 33.66 18.88
C ASP A 928 -39.97 34.72 17.82
N ASP A 929 -38.72 35.18 17.78
CA ASP A 929 -38.25 36.09 16.74
C ASP A 929 -38.17 35.42 15.36
N ALA A 930 -37.74 34.16 15.30
CA ALA A 930 -37.75 33.39 14.06
C ALA A 930 -39.18 33.17 13.52
N LEU A 931 -40.14 32.91 14.40
CA LEU A 931 -41.55 32.78 14.04
C LEU A 931 -42.13 34.10 13.50
N LYS A 932 -41.84 35.23 14.15
CA LYS A 932 -42.23 36.56 13.63
C LYS A 932 -41.64 36.83 12.24
N ALA A 933 -40.36 36.49 12.04
CA ALA A 933 -39.70 36.66 10.75
C ALA A 933 -40.32 35.77 9.65
N CYS A 934 -40.78 34.57 10.01
CA CYS A 934 -41.50 33.68 9.10
C CYS A 934 -42.84 34.24 8.63
N ASP A 935 -43.58 34.90 9.53
CA ASP A 935 -44.88 35.49 9.25
C ASP A 935 -44.74 36.78 8.42
N ALA A 936 -43.75 37.60 8.73
CA ALA A 936 -43.43 38.82 7.97
C ALA A 936 -42.99 38.53 6.51
N ALA A 937 -42.39 37.37 6.25
CA ALA A 937 -42.01 36.94 4.89
C ALA A 937 -43.15 36.29 4.09
N SER A 938 -44.37 36.22 4.65
CA SER A 938 -45.57 35.68 3.99
C SER A 938 -46.59 36.76 3.60
N MET A 939 -46.34 38.01 4.01
CA MET A 939 -46.91 39.24 3.43
C MET A 939 -45.98 39.75 2.32
#